data_AF-A0A0Q7J8D5-F1
#
_entry.id   AF-A0A0Q7J8D5-F1
#
_cell.length_a   1.000
_cell.length_b   1.000
_cell.length_c   1.000
_cell.angle_alpha   90.00
_cell.angle_beta   90.00
_cell.angle_gamma   90.00
#
_symmetry.space_group_name_H-M   'P 1'
#
loop_
_entity.id
_entity.type
_entity.pdbx_description
1 polymer ?
#
loop_
_entity_poly.entity_id
_entity_poly.type
_entity_poly.pdbx_seq_one_letter_code
_entity_poly.pdbx_strand_id
1 'polypeptide(L)'
;MKKLAKSALVLAMIASSMFASPFHNTVQAADYTATIDIDTSTVTSYNPDFRGVNNEPERTAIKFNDPELINAAIDYGRIGFVRWPGGTPTNAFSWKLGLTDTEFTGQTQKEDRRYYNQIYSKRYQIAKGDERISDYVDFLQQTGAKAVIMVNVLQYNPEQARDLAKYLYQNHVPVVYFELGNEISFYVQGVGNQQPAFKSGTDYLDRVKTFNDVIKSEYPGAKTVVSMSNLQVAAFDDDVINYPTPYWDAITTHRFRGDGATSTVAMKDANTYLDDWVPFINSTYSAKFTNPNIFIGEHGVKLGGLLDSTQYHGVYVSESILRLVTHPDVSYLAGYRMANGFFTPGTDFGTKLEDAYQDGNTVDIPSLSFNSFYAAPSASLKVLDGAVNQGTTAWGTTVTGGTTVDKTTGTMSALFAQAFKGDNGKNYVVITNKSASTHDVTIKVNGSNVTAAMTKTYTTSTDPLAVNTDVAPSTIAVQSGSTGNPVLVPAYSVMRVEWNGTGTPDIPRNTNLIYADISSTAVNLKWQSSLNATGYKVKYGTTSGSHPTTIDVGNALTKNVTGLTNGSTYYFVITAYNSAGESGVSNEVGAQLAAPTAPLARRAYAETSGNIGVEWQSVNGATGYKVKYGTVSGTYPNVIDVGNNLGQLVMGLTPGTTYYFVLTAYNGAGESSASSELTAVAAGSLPLAPHDAQIGSETSTAITINWEPTRIETYHKYFEDGTSTGWTPNIGTWSLVNDLTRGVSFYQSSLANTSLTTFSASATGDYGGEAMIEQAATATGKTAYAYGLAARIVDNTNYYKFIYNINEDKFKIVKVVNGTETVLVSKTRAQVLTDTNATELDLTRLHMYFRVEGSTLTGSVNQLGPILSATDSTHSSGKLGLYSLNVQAKYDWVRLYRNNTDSYTVYRSTQPHTNFTAIQSGITGTSYTDSGLTAGTVYYYRIRAVNTNGESYHYSNTLRKN
;
A
#
# COMPACT_ATOMS: atom_id res chain seq x y z
N MET A 1 -24.14 -19.57 40.32
CA MET A 1 -24.33 -18.67 39.16
C MET A 1 -25.04 -17.35 39.49
N LYS A 2 -26.20 -17.30 40.19
CA LYS A 2 -26.86 -16.03 40.55
C LYS A 2 -26.15 -15.13 41.60
N LYS A 3 -25.18 -15.66 42.38
CA LYS A 3 -24.36 -14.86 43.32
C LYS A 3 -23.13 -14.21 42.67
N LEU A 4 -22.57 -14.79 41.59
CA LEU A 4 -21.45 -14.21 40.84
C LEU A 4 -21.88 -13.04 39.95
N ALA A 5 -23.12 -13.06 39.45
CA ALA A 5 -23.69 -11.95 38.67
C ALA A 5 -23.95 -10.68 39.51
N LYS A 6 -24.23 -10.79 40.81
CA LYS A 6 -24.41 -9.63 41.70
C LYS A 6 -23.08 -8.99 42.10
N SER A 7 -22.02 -9.76 42.24
CA SER A 7 -20.68 -9.22 42.54
C SER A 7 -20.07 -8.49 41.34
N ALA A 8 -20.29 -8.97 40.11
CA ALA A 8 -19.85 -8.28 38.90
C ALA A 8 -20.62 -6.96 38.65
N LEU A 9 -21.91 -6.91 38.98
CA LEU A 9 -22.72 -5.68 38.84
C LEU A 9 -22.38 -4.63 39.91
N VAL A 10 -22.02 -5.04 41.13
CA VAL A 10 -21.59 -4.13 42.20
C VAL A 10 -20.15 -3.65 41.98
N LEU A 11 -19.26 -4.48 41.44
CA LEU A 11 -17.91 -4.04 41.05
C LEU A 11 -17.95 -3.10 39.83
N ALA A 12 -18.87 -3.31 38.89
CA ALA A 12 -19.09 -2.40 37.76
C ALA A 12 -19.66 -1.03 38.21
N MET A 13 -20.58 -1.01 39.19
CA MET A 13 -21.10 0.23 39.77
C MET A 13 -20.10 0.97 40.67
N ILE A 14 -19.20 0.25 41.35
CA ILE A 14 -18.14 0.89 42.15
C ILE A 14 -17.01 1.42 41.25
N ALA A 15 -16.68 0.73 40.14
CA ALA A 15 -15.74 1.21 39.14
C ALA A 15 -16.23 2.46 38.38
N SER A 16 -17.55 2.65 38.21
CA SER A 16 -18.11 3.90 37.65
C SER A 16 -18.08 5.07 38.64
N SER A 17 -17.81 4.82 39.93
CA SER A 17 -17.76 5.86 40.98
C SER A 17 -16.35 6.25 41.43
N MET A 18 -15.30 5.55 40.99
CA MET A 18 -13.90 5.79 41.40
C MET A 18 -12.98 6.35 40.31
N PHE A 19 -13.49 6.63 39.10
CA PHE A 19 -12.81 7.45 38.09
C PHE A 19 -13.62 8.70 37.70
N ALA A 20 -14.42 9.23 38.62
CA ALA A 20 -14.67 10.66 38.60
C ALA A 20 -13.40 11.34 39.09
N SER A 21 -12.46 11.61 38.17
CA SER A 21 -11.52 12.70 38.40
C SER A 21 -12.35 13.89 38.83
N PRO A 22 -12.04 14.57 39.95
CA PRO A 22 -12.71 15.82 40.24
C PRO A 22 -12.38 16.72 39.06
N PHE A 23 -13.39 17.00 38.22
CA PHE A 23 -13.35 18.13 37.33
C PHE A 23 -13.06 19.33 38.25
N HIS A 24 -11.80 19.71 38.35
CA HIS A 24 -11.45 21.05 38.71
C HIS A 24 -12.02 21.91 37.57
N ASN A 25 -13.29 22.30 37.74
CA ASN A 25 -13.83 23.53 37.18
C ASN A 25 -13.08 24.70 37.85
N THR A 26 -11.76 24.78 37.70
CA THR A 26 -11.13 26.08 37.58
C THR A 26 -11.59 26.58 36.23
N VAL A 27 -12.60 27.46 36.24
CA VAL A 27 -13.01 28.24 35.08
C VAL A 27 -11.79 29.04 34.65
N GLN A 28 -10.96 28.46 33.78
CA GLN A 28 -9.95 29.22 33.06
C GLN A 28 -10.75 30.09 32.09
N ALA A 29 -10.74 31.40 32.33
CA ALA A 29 -11.30 32.34 31.38
C ALA A 29 -10.61 32.11 30.03
N ALA A 30 -11.37 32.05 28.94
CA ALA A 30 -10.79 31.89 27.63
C ALA A 30 -9.82 33.05 27.33
N ASP A 31 -8.73 32.74 26.63
CA ASP A 31 -7.73 33.75 26.31
C ASP A 31 -8.26 34.79 25.30
N TYR A 32 -9.17 34.35 24.41
CA TYR A 32 -9.76 35.17 23.36
C TYR A 32 -11.24 34.86 23.15
N THR A 33 -11.97 35.81 22.58
CA THR A 33 -13.35 35.60 22.11
C THR A 33 -13.41 35.53 20.60
N ALA A 34 -14.28 34.67 20.06
CA ALA A 34 -14.59 34.62 18.63
C ALA A 34 -16.09 34.42 18.38
N THR A 35 -16.52 34.63 17.14
CA THR A 35 -17.87 34.32 16.67
C THR A 35 -17.78 33.48 15.40
N ILE A 36 -18.55 32.40 15.36
CA ILE A 36 -18.83 31.64 14.13
C ILE A 36 -20.27 31.95 13.74
N ASP A 37 -20.47 32.55 12.57
CA ASP A 37 -21.79 32.77 12.00
C ASP A 37 -22.02 31.84 10.81
N ILE A 38 -23.06 31.03 10.90
CA ILE A 38 -23.45 30.02 9.92
C ILE A 38 -24.48 30.63 8.99
N ASP A 39 -24.15 30.71 7.70
CA ASP A 39 -25.06 31.15 6.64
C ASP A 39 -25.70 29.93 5.97
N THR A 40 -26.97 29.70 6.32
CA THR A 40 -27.76 28.58 5.77
C THR A 40 -28.25 28.83 4.35
N SER A 41 -28.05 30.03 3.79
CA SER A 41 -28.38 30.36 2.39
C SER A 41 -27.25 29.98 1.43
N THR A 42 -26.00 29.98 1.90
CA THR A 42 -24.85 29.44 1.18
C THR A 42 -24.78 27.94 1.39
N VAL A 43 -25.16 27.16 0.37
CA VAL A 43 -25.30 25.70 0.45
C VAL A 43 -24.37 25.01 -0.54
N THR A 44 -23.54 24.09 -0.04
CA THR A 44 -22.75 23.18 -0.88
C THR A 44 -23.20 21.74 -0.64
N SER A 45 -23.46 21.01 -1.73
CA SER A 45 -23.68 19.57 -1.68
C SER A 45 -22.36 18.82 -1.87
N TYR A 46 -22.12 17.77 -1.09
CA TYR A 46 -20.92 16.94 -1.17
C TYR A 46 -21.26 15.46 -1.14
N ASN A 47 -20.31 14.62 -1.56
CA ASN A 47 -20.55 13.18 -1.63
C ASN A 47 -20.69 12.56 -0.23
N PRO A 48 -21.64 11.65 -0.02
CA PRO A 48 -21.71 10.89 1.22
C PRO A 48 -20.47 10.01 1.35
N ASP A 49 -19.97 9.82 2.58
CA ASP A 49 -18.74 9.06 2.83
C ASP A 49 -17.53 9.72 2.15
N PHE A 50 -17.46 11.06 2.23
CA PHE A 50 -16.52 11.92 1.52
C PHE A 50 -15.05 11.53 1.74
N ARG A 51 -14.71 11.06 2.94
CA ARG A 51 -13.35 10.64 3.28
C ARG A 51 -13.20 9.15 3.47
N GLY A 52 -11.96 8.69 3.28
CA GLY A 52 -11.56 7.32 3.50
C GLY A 52 -10.11 7.21 3.96
N VAL A 53 -9.59 6.00 3.89
CA VAL A 53 -8.25 5.61 4.36
C VAL A 53 -7.60 4.66 3.39
N ASN A 54 -6.28 4.66 3.39
CA ASN A 54 -5.47 3.83 2.51
C ASN A 54 -4.85 2.66 3.30
N ASN A 55 -4.78 1.48 2.69
CA ASN A 55 -4.06 0.31 3.23
C ASN A 55 -2.91 -0.07 2.32
N GLU A 56 -1.68 -0.06 2.83
CA GLU A 56 -0.49 -0.59 2.14
C GLU A 56 -0.21 -2.01 2.67
N PRO A 57 -0.61 -3.06 1.92
CA PRO A 57 -0.61 -4.48 2.36
C PRO A 57 0.69 -4.98 3.01
N GLU A 58 1.79 -4.45 2.51
CA GLU A 58 3.14 -4.94 2.72
C GLU A 58 3.86 -4.12 3.81
N ARG A 59 3.28 -2.98 4.24
CA ARG A 59 3.78 -2.18 5.37
C ARG A 59 3.15 -2.56 6.71
N THR A 60 2.16 -3.45 6.73
CA THR A 60 1.47 -3.81 7.97
C THR A 60 1.46 -5.32 8.18
N ALA A 61 1.66 -5.74 9.43
CA ALA A 61 1.53 -7.14 9.84
C ALA A 61 0.06 -7.61 9.93
N ILE A 62 -0.91 -6.69 9.93
CA ILE A 62 -2.34 -6.96 10.18
C ILE A 62 -3.10 -7.34 8.90
N LYS A 63 -3.93 -8.40 8.91
CA LYS A 63 -4.79 -8.77 7.77
C LYS A 63 -6.19 -8.16 7.90
N PHE A 64 -6.91 -8.05 6.78
CA PHE A 64 -8.31 -7.59 6.80
C PHE A 64 -9.28 -8.53 7.52
N ASN A 65 -8.95 -9.82 7.60
CA ASN A 65 -9.72 -10.80 8.36
C ASN A 65 -9.34 -10.87 9.84
N ASP A 66 -8.47 -9.96 10.32
CA ASP A 66 -8.10 -9.89 11.72
C ASP A 66 -9.25 -9.31 12.57
N PRO A 67 -9.68 -10.01 13.64
CA PRO A 67 -10.77 -9.54 14.50
C PRO A 67 -10.51 -8.19 15.16
N GLU A 68 -9.26 -7.88 15.52
CA GLU A 68 -8.90 -6.62 16.18
C GLU A 68 -9.08 -5.43 15.24
N LEU A 69 -8.67 -5.58 13.98
CA LEU A 69 -8.87 -4.57 12.94
C LEU A 69 -10.36 -4.34 12.66
N ILE A 70 -11.13 -5.43 12.50
CA ILE A 70 -12.59 -5.38 12.26
C ILE A 70 -13.29 -4.68 13.43
N ASN A 71 -12.97 -5.05 14.67
CA ASN A 71 -13.56 -4.46 15.86
C ASN A 71 -13.21 -2.98 16.00
N ALA A 72 -11.97 -2.59 15.72
CA ALA A 72 -11.54 -1.19 15.75
C ALA A 72 -12.29 -0.35 14.71
N ALA A 73 -12.52 -0.88 13.52
CA ALA A 73 -13.31 -0.22 12.47
C ALA A 73 -14.79 -0.09 12.87
N ILE A 74 -15.38 -1.14 13.47
CA ILE A 74 -16.76 -1.10 13.98
C ILE A 74 -16.89 -0.07 15.11
N ASP A 75 -15.95 -0.03 16.06
CA ASP A 75 -15.95 0.98 17.14
C ASP A 75 -15.76 2.40 16.59
N TYR A 76 -14.94 2.57 15.56
CA TYR A 76 -14.74 3.86 14.89
C TYR A 76 -16.05 4.38 14.30
N GLY A 77 -16.84 3.47 13.71
CA GLY A 77 -18.10 3.75 13.04
C GLY A 77 -17.92 3.88 11.53
N ARG A 78 -18.52 4.90 10.91
CA ARG A 78 -18.46 5.09 9.45
C ARG A 78 -17.09 5.63 9.01
N ILE A 79 -16.21 4.74 8.55
CA ILE A 79 -14.88 5.08 7.99
C ILE A 79 -14.94 5.60 6.53
N GLY A 80 -16.09 5.46 5.88
CA GLY A 80 -16.35 5.88 4.50
C GLY A 80 -15.89 4.86 3.46
N PHE A 81 -14.64 4.95 2.99
CA PHE A 81 -14.06 4.00 2.04
C PHE A 81 -12.64 3.57 2.41
N VAL A 82 -12.22 2.41 1.91
CA VAL A 82 -10.85 1.90 2.02
C VAL A 82 -10.23 1.78 0.64
N ARG A 83 -9.10 2.46 0.41
CA ARG A 83 -8.28 2.37 -0.80
C ARG A 83 -7.30 1.20 -0.69
N TRP A 84 -7.43 0.22 -1.58
CA TRP A 84 -6.66 -1.03 -1.55
C TRP A 84 -6.40 -1.65 -2.94
N PRO A 85 -5.23 -2.29 -3.15
CA PRO A 85 -4.00 -2.02 -2.40
C PRO A 85 -3.68 -0.53 -2.53
N GLY A 86 -3.13 0.07 -1.49
CA GLY A 86 -2.78 1.47 -1.43
C GLY A 86 -1.32 1.73 -1.77
N GLY A 87 -1.01 2.96 -2.16
CA GLY A 87 0.36 3.46 -2.29
C GLY A 87 1.17 2.87 -3.45
N THR A 88 2.49 3.12 -3.43
CA THR A 88 3.46 2.54 -4.38
C THR A 88 3.35 1.01 -4.58
N PRO A 89 3.09 0.20 -3.55
CA PRO A 89 3.07 -1.27 -3.65
C PRO A 89 2.04 -1.83 -4.61
N THR A 90 0.93 -1.12 -4.78
CA THR A 90 -0.10 -1.40 -5.79
C THR A 90 0.46 -1.73 -7.16
N ASN A 91 1.51 -1.00 -7.57
CA ASN A 91 2.10 -1.11 -8.88
C ASN A 91 2.83 -2.45 -9.11
N ALA A 92 2.99 -3.26 -8.06
CA ALA A 92 3.51 -4.61 -8.11
C ALA A 92 2.58 -5.62 -7.42
N PHE A 93 1.40 -5.23 -6.91
CA PHE A 93 0.54 -6.14 -6.17
C PHE A 93 -0.25 -7.06 -7.10
N SER A 94 -0.23 -8.36 -6.80
CA SER A 94 -1.09 -9.35 -7.44
C SER A 94 -2.27 -9.66 -6.53
N TRP A 95 -3.45 -9.10 -6.85
CA TRP A 95 -4.70 -9.41 -6.15
C TRP A 95 -5.12 -10.88 -6.26
N LYS A 96 -4.57 -11.62 -7.23
CA LYS A 96 -4.79 -13.06 -7.39
C LYS A 96 -4.06 -13.88 -6.34
N LEU A 97 -2.81 -13.51 -6.06
CA LEU A 97 -1.97 -14.21 -5.09
C LEU A 97 -2.08 -13.59 -3.68
N GLY A 98 -2.54 -12.34 -3.59
CA GLY A 98 -2.48 -11.55 -2.37
C GLY A 98 -1.05 -11.14 -1.99
N LEU A 99 -0.14 -11.09 -2.96
CA LEU A 99 1.29 -10.88 -2.75
C LEU A 99 1.86 -9.86 -3.73
N THR A 100 2.92 -9.16 -3.34
CA THR A 100 3.74 -8.39 -4.27
C THR A 100 4.47 -9.32 -5.26
N ASP A 101 4.33 -9.00 -6.55
CA ASP A 101 4.94 -9.69 -7.68
C ASP A 101 6.44 -9.40 -7.76
N THR A 102 7.25 -10.45 -7.62
CA THR A 102 8.71 -10.35 -7.58
C THR A 102 9.34 -10.01 -8.92
N GLU A 103 8.79 -10.50 -10.02
CA GLU A 103 9.41 -10.30 -11.32
C GLU A 103 9.27 -8.84 -11.77
N PHE A 104 8.21 -8.13 -11.34
CA PHE A 104 8.10 -6.68 -11.55
C PHE A 104 9.04 -5.88 -10.63
N THR A 105 9.24 -6.30 -9.38
CA THR A 105 10.20 -5.63 -8.47
C THR A 105 11.67 -5.78 -8.88
N GLY A 106 12.01 -6.83 -9.63
CA GLY A 106 13.32 -6.95 -10.29
C GLY A 106 13.49 -5.96 -11.45
N GLN A 107 12.38 -5.48 -12.02
CA GLN A 107 12.33 -4.58 -13.16
C GLN A 107 12.17 -3.10 -12.83
N THR A 108 12.08 -2.72 -11.57
CA THR A 108 11.89 -1.31 -11.13
C THR A 108 13.02 -0.78 -10.26
N GLN A 109 14.13 -1.51 -10.18
CA GLN A 109 15.32 -1.05 -9.48
C GLN A 109 15.93 0.16 -10.23
N LYS A 110 15.59 1.38 -9.80
CA LYS A 110 16.69 2.16 -9.24
C LYS A 110 16.53 2.17 -7.73
N GLU A 111 17.65 1.88 -7.15
CA GLU A 111 17.91 1.65 -5.74
C GLU A 111 17.63 2.95 -4.94
N ASP A 112 16.37 3.19 -4.54
CA ASP A 112 15.99 4.15 -3.49
C ASP A 112 15.57 3.35 -2.24
N ARG A 113 15.98 3.79 -1.05
CA ARG A 113 15.58 3.27 0.28
C ARG A 113 14.08 2.97 0.39
N ARG A 114 13.21 3.67 -0.36
CA ARG A 114 11.75 3.41 -0.39
C ARG A 114 11.34 2.08 -1.01
N TYR A 115 12.08 1.55 -1.99
CA TYR A 115 11.81 0.28 -2.66
C TYR A 115 12.44 -0.93 -1.93
N TYR A 116 13.54 -0.71 -1.20
CA TYR A 116 14.18 -1.74 -0.37
C TYR A 116 13.27 -2.26 0.75
N ASN A 117 12.35 -1.43 1.23
CA ASN A 117 11.31 -1.89 2.15
C ASN A 117 10.36 -2.89 1.48
N GLN A 118 10.13 -2.84 0.15
CA GLN A 118 9.19 -3.74 -0.52
C GLN A 118 9.68 -5.19 -0.65
N ILE A 119 11.01 -5.42 -0.70
CA ILE A 119 11.57 -6.79 -0.66
C ILE A 119 11.35 -7.41 0.72
N TYR A 120 11.63 -6.67 1.81
CA TYR A 120 11.26 -7.08 3.18
C TYR A 120 9.75 -7.27 3.31
N SER A 121 8.98 -6.34 2.75
CA SER A 121 7.54 -6.38 2.84
C SER A 121 6.91 -7.57 2.10
N LYS A 122 7.51 -8.07 1.01
CA LYS A 122 7.06 -9.34 0.41
C LYS A 122 7.31 -10.52 1.35
N ARG A 123 8.45 -10.57 2.02
CA ARG A 123 8.75 -11.60 3.03
C ARG A 123 7.74 -11.56 4.16
N TYR A 124 7.41 -10.34 4.59
CA TYR A 124 6.37 -10.11 5.59
C TYR A 124 5.03 -10.63 5.09
N GLN A 125 4.63 -10.35 3.84
CA GLN A 125 3.40 -10.89 3.26
C GLN A 125 3.41 -12.42 3.13
N ILE A 126 4.55 -13.03 2.77
CA ILE A 126 4.69 -14.49 2.70
C ILE A 126 4.51 -15.09 4.10
N ALA A 127 5.22 -14.57 5.11
CA ALA A 127 5.12 -15.03 6.48
C ALA A 127 3.73 -14.77 7.10
N LYS A 128 3.10 -13.65 6.76
CA LYS A 128 1.74 -13.28 7.20
C LYS A 128 0.65 -14.19 6.61
N GLY A 129 0.97 -14.89 5.51
CA GLY A 129 -0.01 -15.48 4.62
C GLY A 129 -0.74 -14.38 3.86
N ASP A 130 -0.55 -14.31 2.55
CA ASP A 130 -1.26 -13.49 1.54
C ASP A 130 -2.39 -12.53 1.98
N GLU A 131 -2.42 -11.32 1.42
CA GLU A 131 -3.59 -10.43 1.52
C GLU A 131 -4.61 -10.73 0.43
N ARG A 132 -5.57 -11.60 0.77
CA ARG A 132 -6.58 -12.09 -0.17
C ARG A 132 -7.68 -11.07 -0.42
N ILE A 133 -8.16 -11.02 -1.68
CA ILE A 133 -9.30 -10.18 -2.06
C ILE A 133 -10.56 -10.56 -1.27
N SER A 134 -10.75 -11.83 -0.91
CA SER A 134 -11.85 -12.28 -0.07
C SER A 134 -11.82 -11.60 1.32
N ASP A 135 -10.66 -11.55 1.96
CA ASP A 135 -10.51 -10.94 3.30
C ASP A 135 -10.88 -9.44 3.26
N TYR A 136 -10.44 -8.74 2.22
CA TYR A 136 -10.78 -7.33 2.00
C TYR A 136 -12.29 -7.13 1.77
N VAL A 137 -12.92 -7.94 0.93
CA VAL A 137 -14.36 -7.87 0.70
C VAL A 137 -15.15 -8.16 1.97
N ASP A 138 -14.76 -9.18 2.72
CA ASP A 138 -15.40 -9.52 3.99
C ASP A 138 -15.27 -8.38 5.00
N PHE A 139 -14.11 -7.71 5.05
CA PHE A 139 -13.92 -6.51 5.88
C PHE A 139 -14.87 -5.37 5.48
N LEU A 140 -14.99 -5.06 4.18
CA LEU A 140 -15.92 -4.03 3.70
C LEU A 140 -17.38 -4.37 4.04
N GLN A 141 -17.77 -5.63 3.88
CA GLN A 141 -19.10 -6.12 4.19
C GLN A 141 -19.39 -6.13 5.71
N GLN A 142 -18.38 -6.26 6.56
CA GLN A 142 -18.55 -6.19 8.02
C GLN A 142 -18.61 -4.76 8.53
N THR A 143 -17.85 -3.84 7.94
CA THR A 143 -17.71 -2.45 8.39
C THR A 143 -18.67 -1.49 7.70
N GLY A 144 -19.23 -1.87 6.56
CA GLY A 144 -20.06 -0.99 5.74
C GLY A 144 -19.25 -0.01 4.88
N ALA A 145 -17.92 -0.14 4.85
CA ALA A 145 -17.06 0.71 4.04
C ALA A 145 -17.20 0.39 2.54
N LYS A 146 -16.94 1.40 1.71
CA LYS A 146 -16.85 1.25 0.26
C LYS A 146 -15.41 0.94 -0.18
N ALA A 147 -15.26 0.46 -1.40
CA ALA A 147 -13.95 0.19 -1.99
C ALA A 147 -13.46 1.37 -2.84
N VAL A 148 -12.18 1.71 -2.73
CA VAL A 148 -11.42 2.28 -3.85
C VAL A 148 -10.42 1.20 -4.24
N ILE A 149 -10.52 0.70 -5.46
CA ILE A 149 -9.72 -0.42 -5.94
C ILE A 149 -8.63 0.12 -6.83
N MET A 150 -7.38 -0.06 -6.43
CA MET A 150 -6.29 0.26 -7.33
C MET A 150 -5.99 -0.91 -8.26
N VAL A 151 -5.78 -0.60 -9.54
CA VAL A 151 -5.51 -1.55 -10.61
C VAL A 151 -4.05 -1.46 -10.99
N ASN A 152 -3.33 -2.59 -10.92
CA ASN A 152 -1.96 -2.66 -11.40
C ASN A 152 -1.92 -2.58 -12.94
N VAL A 153 -1.69 -1.37 -13.45
CA VAL A 153 -1.58 -1.10 -14.89
C VAL A 153 -0.19 -1.35 -15.46
N LEU A 154 0.83 -1.57 -14.62
CA LEU A 154 2.21 -1.77 -15.06
C LEU A 154 2.50 -3.20 -15.51
N GLN A 155 1.73 -4.19 -15.04
CA GLN A 155 1.76 -5.55 -15.57
C GLN A 155 1.14 -5.67 -16.98
N TYR A 156 0.50 -4.61 -17.49
CA TYR A 156 -0.13 -4.56 -18.82
C TYR A 156 -1.03 -5.76 -19.15
N ASN A 157 -1.89 -6.17 -18.20
CA ASN A 157 -2.79 -7.31 -18.32
C ASN A 157 -4.26 -6.92 -18.00
N PRO A 158 -5.00 -6.30 -18.94
CA PRO A 158 -6.37 -5.84 -18.72
C PRO A 158 -7.35 -6.96 -18.38
N GLU A 159 -7.08 -8.20 -18.77
CA GLU A 159 -7.88 -9.37 -18.45
C GLU A 159 -7.96 -9.61 -16.94
N GLN A 160 -6.91 -9.26 -16.19
CA GLN A 160 -6.95 -9.30 -14.74
C GLN A 160 -7.90 -8.23 -14.18
N ALA A 161 -7.84 -7.01 -14.68
CA ALA A 161 -8.73 -5.94 -14.25
C ALA A 161 -10.20 -6.28 -14.54
N ARG A 162 -10.47 -6.94 -15.67
CA ARG A 162 -11.78 -7.51 -16.02
C ARG A 162 -12.25 -8.52 -14.97
N ASP A 163 -11.42 -9.50 -14.65
CA ASP A 163 -11.78 -10.56 -13.69
C ASP A 163 -11.99 -10.00 -12.27
N LEU A 164 -11.20 -9.00 -11.87
CA LEU A 164 -11.37 -8.25 -10.61
C LEU A 164 -12.68 -7.46 -10.59
N ALA A 165 -12.98 -6.69 -11.63
CA ALA A 165 -14.22 -5.92 -11.74
C ALA A 165 -15.45 -6.84 -11.68
N LYS A 166 -15.40 -7.97 -12.40
CA LYS A 166 -16.44 -9.01 -12.39
C LYS A 166 -16.63 -9.60 -11.00
N TYR A 167 -15.55 -9.93 -10.30
CA TYR A 167 -15.60 -10.43 -8.93
C TYR A 167 -16.27 -9.43 -7.99
N LEU A 168 -15.87 -8.16 -8.03
CA LEU A 168 -16.43 -7.12 -7.17
C LEU A 168 -17.93 -6.91 -7.44
N TYR A 169 -18.35 -6.96 -8.70
CA TYR A 169 -19.76 -6.85 -9.09
C TYR A 169 -20.59 -8.04 -8.57
N GLN A 170 -20.10 -9.26 -8.79
CA GLN A 170 -20.78 -10.50 -8.36
C GLN A 170 -20.83 -10.65 -6.84
N ASN A 171 -19.90 -10.04 -6.11
CA ASN A 171 -19.87 -10.00 -4.65
C ASN A 171 -20.48 -8.71 -4.06
N HIS A 172 -21.18 -7.93 -4.88
CA HIS A 172 -21.95 -6.75 -4.47
C HIS A 172 -21.15 -5.71 -3.68
N VAL A 173 -19.86 -5.56 -4.03
CA VAL A 173 -18.95 -4.62 -3.39
C VAL A 173 -19.20 -3.21 -3.93
N PRO A 174 -19.58 -2.23 -3.10
CA PRO A 174 -19.77 -0.86 -3.57
C PRO A 174 -18.41 -0.20 -3.84
N VAL A 175 -18.05 -0.04 -5.12
CA VAL A 175 -16.80 0.60 -5.55
C VAL A 175 -17.02 2.09 -5.83
N VAL A 176 -16.24 2.96 -5.16
CA VAL A 176 -16.19 4.41 -5.42
C VAL A 176 -15.44 4.68 -6.71
N TYR A 177 -14.21 4.17 -6.82
CA TYR A 177 -13.35 4.30 -7.99
C TYR A 177 -12.48 3.06 -8.22
N PHE A 178 -12.23 2.77 -9.49
CA PHE A 178 -11.10 1.96 -9.96
C PHE A 178 -9.97 2.91 -10.36
N GLU A 179 -8.87 2.90 -9.61
CA GLU A 179 -7.72 3.78 -9.82
C GLU A 179 -6.67 3.11 -10.71
N LEU A 180 -6.37 3.73 -11.84
CA LEU A 180 -5.52 3.15 -12.89
C LEU A 180 -4.03 3.43 -12.63
N GLY A 181 -3.51 2.79 -11.57
CA GLY A 181 -2.13 2.88 -11.12
C GLY A 181 -1.88 3.94 -10.04
N ASN A 182 -0.77 3.80 -9.31
CA ASN A 182 -0.36 4.74 -8.26
C ASN A 182 0.80 5.63 -8.74
N GLU A 183 0.65 6.96 -8.64
CA GLU A 183 1.72 7.94 -8.92
C GLU A 183 2.46 7.66 -10.23
N ILE A 184 1.70 7.39 -11.29
CA ILE A 184 2.23 6.87 -12.56
C ILE A 184 3.20 7.84 -13.25
N SER A 185 3.12 9.13 -12.92
CA SER A 185 4.05 10.14 -13.40
C SER A 185 5.53 9.80 -13.16
N PHE A 186 5.85 9.03 -12.12
CA PHE A 186 7.23 8.59 -11.85
C PHE A 186 7.70 7.42 -12.70
N TYR A 187 6.80 6.76 -13.46
CA TYR A 187 7.10 5.68 -14.39
C TYR A 187 7.18 6.17 -15.85
N VAL A 188 7.37 7.47 -16.05
CA VAL A 188 7.52 8.09 -17.37
C VAL A 188 9.01 8.22 -17.72
N GLN A 189 9.34 8.00 -19.00
CA GLN A 189 10.71 8.09 -19.51
C GLN A 189 11.37 9.43 -19.15
N GLY A 190 12.55 9.35 -18.51
CA GLY A 190 13.33 10.53 -18.11
C GLY A 190 12.86 11.20 -16.81
N VAL A 191 11.89 10.62 -16.10
CA VAL A 191 11.33 11.17 -14.86
C VAL A 191 11.64 10.26 -13.68
N GLY A 192 12.09 10.86 -12.57
CA GLY A 192 12.34 10.14 -11.33
C GLY A 192 13.42 9.05 -11.42
N ASN A 193 13.43 8.21 -10.39
CA ASN A 193 14.35 7.09 -10.29
C ASN A 193 13.70 5.75 -10.68
N GLN A 194 12.42 5.68 -11.00
CA GLN A 194 11.79 4.40 -11.33
C GLN A 194 12.08 3.99 -12.78
N GLN A 195 11.97 2.69 -13.06
CA GLN A 195 12.12 2.19 -14.42
C GLN A 195 10.93 2.66 -15.26
N PRO A 196 11.18 3.29 -16.41
CA PRO A 196 10.12 3.89 -17.19
C PRO A 196 9.26 2.81 -17.84
N ALA A 197 7.96 2.85 -17.54
CA ALA A 197 6.93 2.01 -18.18
C ALA A 197 6.25 2.76 -19.34
N PHE A 198 6.18 4.09 -19.26
CA PHE A 198 5.50 4.96 -20.20
C PHE A 198 6.45 5.97 -20.82
N LYS A 199 6.16 6.42 -22.04
CA LYS A 199 6.94 7.47 -22.71
C LYS A 199 6.54 8.88 -22.31
N SER A 200 5.26 9.08 -22.06
CA SER A 200 4.65 10.36 -21.71
C SER A 200 3.30 10.12 -21.05
N GLY A 201 2.60 11.17 -20.62
CA GLY A 201 1.24 11.05 -20.10
C GLY A 201 0.26 10.53 -21.15
N THR A 202 0.43 10.95 -22.41
CA THR A 202 -0.38 10.45 -23.54
C THR A 202 -0.20 8.93 -23.74
N ASP A 203 1.03 8.42 -23.72
CA ASP A 203 1.30 6.98 -23.85
C ASP A 203 0.74 6.18 -22.66
N TYR A 204 0.72 6.76 -21.46
CA TYR A 204 0.00 6.18 -20.32
C TYR A 204 -1.51 6.07 -20.60
N LEU A 205 -2.14 7.19 -20.97
CA LEU A 205 -3.59 7.25 -21.21
C LEU A 205 -4.03 6.32 -22.34
N ASP A 206 -3.27 6.24 -23.43
CA ASP A 206 -3.59 5.34 -24.55
C ASP A 206 -3.56 3.86 -24.11
N ARG A 207 -2.55 3.46 -23.32
CA ARG A 207 -2.39 2.07 -22.87
C ARG A 207 -3.44 1.67 -21.84
N VAL A 208 -3.76 2.56 -20.89
CA VAL A 208 -4.71 2.22 -19.81
C VAL A 208 -6.17 2.33 -20.23
N LYS A 209 -6.46 2.83 -21.43
CA LYS A 209 -7.83 2.86 -21.98
C LYS A 209 -8.46 1.46 -22.03
N THR A 210 -7.68 0.45 -22.40
CA THR A 210 -8.20 -0.93 -22.46
C THR A 210 -8.62 -1.43 -21.07
N PHE A 211 -7.88 -1.06 -20.01
CA PHE A 211 -8.26 -1.39 -18.64
C PHE A 211 -9.58 -0.72 -18.25
N ASN A 212 -9.75 0.56 -18.59
CA ASN A 212 -11.01 1.26 -18.37
C ASN A 212 -12.18 0.54 -19.05
N ASP A 213 -12.02 0.20 -20.34
CA ASP A 213 -13.10 -0.36 -21.13
C ASP A 213 -13.54 -1.74 -20.59
N VAL A 214 -12.60 -2.61 -20.21
CA VAL A 214 -12.94 -3.94 -19.67
C VAL A 214 -13.49 -3.88 -18.24
N ILE A 215 -13.08 -2.91 -17.42
CA ILE A 215 -13.66 -2.69 -16.09
C ILE A 215 -15.13 -2.28 -16.25
N LYS A 216 -15.39 -1.28 -17.09
CA LYS A 216 -16.75 -0.76 -17.33
C LYS A 216 -17.67 -1.79 -18.00
N SER A 217 -17.13 -2.76 -18.74
CA SER A 217 -17.94 -3.85 -19.31
C SER A 217 -18.41 -4.89 -18.29
N GLU A 218 -17.67 -5.11 -17.20
CA GLU A 218 -18.00 -6.13 -16.19
C GLU A 218 -18.69 -5.56 -14.94
N TYR A 219 -18.44 -4.30 -14.63
CA TYR A 219 -19.05 -3.61 -13.49
C TYR A 219 -19.87 -2.41 -14.01
N PRO A 220 -21.19 -2.59 -14.23
CA PRO A 220 -22.09 -1.51 -14.62
C PRO A 220 -22.04 -0.35 -13.60
N GLY A 221 -21.76 0.86 -14.09
CA GLY A 221 -21.63 2.06 -13.24
C GLY A 221 -20.24 2.24 -12.61
N ALA A 222 -19.25 1.42 -12.99
CA ALA A 222 -17.87 1.62 -12.57
C ALA A 222 -17.35 2.99 -13.00
N LYS A 223 -16.66 3.65 -12.07
CA LYS A 223 -15.95 4.90 -12.32
C LYS A 223 -14.46 4.65 -12.27
N THR A 224 -13.73 5.13 -13.26
CA THR A 224 -12.26 5.00 -13.35
C THR A 224 -11.59 6.35 -13.11
N VAL A 225 -10.41 6.32 -12.49
CA VAL A 225 -9.62 7.53 -12.24
C VAL A 225 -8.18 7.37 -12.70
N VAL A 226 -7.61 8.45 -13.23
CA VAL A 226 -6.24 8.50 -13.79
C VAL A 226 -5.35 9.44 -12.98
N SER A 227 -4.05 9.14 -12.91
CA SER A 227 -3.09 9.84 -12.05
C SER A 227 -2.75 11.24 -12.56
N MET A 228 -2.55 12.17 -11.64
CA MET A 228 -1.82 13.44 -11.81
C MET A 228 -0.54 13.41 -10.97
N SER A 229 0.47 14.19 -11.35
CA SER A 229 1.76 14.26 -10.65
C SER A 229 1.81 15.29 -9.51
N ASN A 230 0.76 16.10 -9.38
CA ASN A 230 0.74 17.23 -8.45
C ASN A 230 1.82 18.27 -8.76
N LEU A 231 1.97 18.64 -10.05
CA LEU A 231 3.00 19.56 -10.58
C LEU A 231 4.44 19.07 -10.46
N GLN A 232 4.67 17.85 -9.98
CA GLN A 232 6.02 17.29 -9.88
C GLN A 232 6.59 16.94 -11.27
N VAL A 233 5.72 16.69 -12.24
CA VAL A 233 6.07 16.32 -13.61
C VAL A 233 5.16 17.10 -14.58
N ALA A 234 5.47 18.38 -14.77
CA ALA A 234 4.61 19.31 -15.52
C ALA A 234 4.21 18.78 -16.92
N ALA A 235 5.15 18.21 -17.67
CA ALA A 235 4.86 17.65 -18.99
C ALA A 235 3.86 16.48 -18.97
N PHE A 236 3.87 15.67 -17.91
CA PHE A 236 2.89 14.59 -17.74
C PHE A 236 1.50 15.17 -17.42
N ASP A 237 1.44 16.14 -16.51
CA ASP A 237 0.17 16.81 -16.17
C ASP A 237 -0.42 17.51 -17.40
N ASP A 238 0.40 18.19 -18.20
CA ASP A 238 -0.01 18.85 -19.44
C ASP A 238 -0.54 17.84 -20.47
N ASP A 239 0.09 16.68 -20.62
CA ASP A 239 -0.40 15.59 -21.46
C ASP A 239 -1.79 15.10 -21.02
N VAL A 240 -2.02 14.95 -19.70
CA VAL A 240 -3.31 14.50 -19.17
C VAL A 240 -4.40 15.57 -19.35
N ILE A 241 -4.07 16.83 -19.09
CA ILE A 241 -4.98 17.98 -19.25
C ILE A 241 -5.41 18.13 -20.71
N ASN A 242 -4.48 17.98 -21.65
CA ASN A 242 -4.71 18.25 -23.07
C ASN A 242 -5.12 17.00 -23.87
N TYR A 243 -5.40 15.87 -23.21
CA TYR A 243 -5.79 14.65 -23.92
C TYR A 243 -7.10 14.85 -24.69
N PRO A 244 -7.16 14.59 -26.02
CA PRO A 244 -8.26 15.05 -26.86
C PRO A 244 -9.65 14.46 -26.54
N THR A 245 -9.72 13.28 -25.95
CA THR A 245 -11.00 12.60 -25.64
C THR A 245 -10.89 11.86 -24.31
N PRO A 246 -11.05 12.56 -23.18
CA PRO A 246 -11.02 11.94 -21.86
C PRO A 246 -12.12 10.86 -21.74
N TYR A 247 -11.73 9.65 -21.32
CA TYR A 247 -12.63 8.50 -21.14
C TYR A 247 -12.83 8.09 -19.67
N TRP A 248 -12.07 8.72 -18.78
CA TRP A 248 -12.09 8.51 -17.33
C TRP A 248 -13.13 9.41 -16.64
N ASP A 249 -13.50 9.06 -15.41
CA ASP A 249 -14.55 9.76 -14.66
C ASP A 249 -14.01 10.78 -13.64
N ALA A 250 -12.74 10.66 -13.25
CA ALA A 250 -12.06 11.60 -12.36
C ALA A 250 -10.54 11.55 -12.55
N ILE A 251 -9.84 12.56 -12.02
CA ILE A 251 -8.39 12.54 -11.84
C ILE A 251 -8.05 12.29 -10.37
N THR A 252 -6.95 11.61 -10.09
CA THR A 252 -6.42 11.40 -8.74
C THR A 252 -5.11 12.14 -8.54
N THR A 253 -4.92 12.75 -7.37
CA THR A 253 -3.67 13.40 -7.00
C THR A 253 -3.36 13.19 -5.52
N HIS A 254 -2.09 13.28 -5.17
CA HIS A 254 -1.61 13.17 -3.80
C HIS A 254 -1.05 14.49 -3.32
N ARG A 255 -1.29 14.81 -2.05
CA ARG A 255 -0.68 16.00 -1.45
C ARG A 255 -0.24 15.73 -0.02
N PHE A 256 1.07 15.63 0.12
CA PHE A 256 1.75 15.62 1.40
C PHE A 256 2.44 16.94 1.60
N ARG A 257 2.37 17.43 2.84
CA ARG A 257 3.18 18.55 3.23
C ARG A 257 4.61 18.11 3.60
N GLY A 258 5.58 18.98 3.35
CA GLY A 258 6.97 18.81 3.78
C GLY A 258 7.16 18.86 5.30
N ASP A 259 8.38 18.61 5.75
CA ASP A 259 8.76 18.70 7.17
C ASP A 259 9.80 19.79 7.38
N GLY A 260 9.71 20.46 8.52
CA GLY A 260 10.60 21.53 8.90
C GLY A 260 11.82 20.99 9.65
N ALA A 261 12.89 21.80 9.72
CA ALA A 261 14.04 21.46 10.57
C ALA A 261 13.69 21.41 12.07
N THR A 262 12.60 22.08 12.47
CA THR A 262 12.05 22.07 13.83
C THR A 262 10.53 21.95 13.80
N SER A 263 9.92 21.53 14.91
CA SER A 263 8.46 21.36 15.02
C SER A 263 7.73 22.68 14.76
N THR A 264 8.27 23.81 15.22
CA THR A 264 7.72 25.14 14.96
C THR A 264 7.70 25.46 13.46
N VAL A 265 8.78 25.16 12.73
CA VAL A 265 8.83 25.37 11.27
C VAL A 265 7.83 24.44 10.57
N ALA A 266 7.79 23.16 10.98
CA ALA A 266 6.85 22.19 10.42
C ALA A 266 5.38 22.62 10.61
N MET A 267 5.04 23.23 11.75
CA MET A 267 3.70 23.80 11.99
C MET A 267 3.41 25.02 11.10
N LYS A 268 4.39 25.94 10.92
CA LYS A 268 4.22 27.10 10.01
C LYS A 268 4.00 26.66 8.57
N ASP A 269 4.73 25.64 8.12
CA ASP A 269 4.58 25.10 6.77
C ASP A 269 3.24 24.36 6.61
N ALA A 270 2.80 23.61 7.64
CA ALA A 270 1.47 23.02 7.68
C ALA A 270 0.36 24.07 7.54
N ASN A 271 0.50 25.21 8.22
CA ASN A 271 -0.43 26.33 8.11
C ASN A 271 -0.44 26.95 6.71
N THR A 272 0.74 27.11 6.08
CA THR A 272 0.82 27.55 4.68
C THR A 272 0.05 26.61 3.75
N TYR A 273 0.20 25.30 3.91
CA TYR A 273 -0.54 24.31 3.10
C TYR A 273 -2.05 24.34 3.36
N LEU A 274 -2.48 24.57 4.61
CA LEU A 274 -3.90 24.74 4.94
C LEU A 274 -4.51 25.94 4.22
N ASP A 275 -3.80 27.05 4.22
CA ASP A 275 -4.22 28.28 3.55
C ASP A 275 -4.23 28.14 2.01
N ASP A 276 -3.32 27.33 1.48
CA ASP A 276 -3.12 27.11 0.04
C ASP A 276 -3.94 25.94 -0.54
N TRP A 277 -4.71 25.20 0.25
CA TRP A 277 -5.46 24.04 -0.27
C TRP A 277 -6.43 24.40 -1.41
N VAL A 278 -7.32 25.37 -1.18
CA VAL A 278 -8.33 25.79 -2.17
C VAL A 278 -7.69 26.54 -3.35
N PRO A 279 -6.79 27.53 -3.15
CA PRO A 279 -6.08 28.17 -4.26
C PRO A 279 -5.32 27.19 -5.15
N PHE A 280 -4.67 26.18 -4.55
CA PHE A 280 -3.94 25.16 -5.28
C PHE A 280 -4.86 24.33 -6.19
N ILE A 281 -5.96 23.80 -5.66
CA ILE A 281 -6.91 23.01 -6.47
C ILE A 281 -7.45 23.86 -7.63
N ASN A 282 -7.87 25.09 -7.33
CA ASN A 282 -8.44 25.99 -8.33
C ASN A 282 -7.45 26.30 -9.47
N SER A 283 -6.21 26.67 -9.14
CA SER A 283 -5.21 27.09 -10.13
C SER A 283 -4.57 25.92 -10.88
N THR A 284 -4.40 24.77 -10.21
CA THR A 284 -3.69 23.62 -10.76
C THR A 284 -4.61 22.73 -11.59
N TYR A 285 -5.85 22.55 -11.15
CA TYR A 285 -6.77 21.60 -11.76
C TYR A 285 -8.04 22.28 -12.24
N SER A 286 -8.77 23.00 -11.38
CA SER A 286 -10.12 23.48 -11.74
C SER A 286 -10.13 24.41 -12.94
N ALA A 287 -9.15 25.30 -13.03
CA ALA A 287 -9.01 26.22 -14.16
C ALA A 287 -8.54 25.55 -15.46
N LYS A 288 -8.02 24.31 -15.38
CA LYS A 288 -7.39 23.61 -16.51
C LYS A 288 -8.25 22.49 -17.10
N PHE A 289 -9.20 21.94 -16.34
CA PHE A 289 -10.12 20.90 -16.81
C PHE A 289 -11.52 21.45 -17.09
N THR A 290 -12.20 20.88 -18.08
CA THR A 290 -13.64 21.13 -18.28
C THR A 290 -14.42 20.20 -17.35
N ASN A 291 -15.16 20.76 -16.38
CA ASN A 291 -15.89 20.03 -15.33
C ASN A 291 -15.00 19.05 -14.52
N PRO A 292 -14.02 19.59 -13.76
CA PRO A 292 -13.08 18.75 -13.03
C PRO A 292 -13.80 17.90 -11.99
N ASN A 293 -13.37 16.64 -11.89
CA ASN A 293 -13.74 15.76 -10.80
C ASN A 293 -12.46 15.19 -10.20
N ILE A 294 -12.15 15.60 -8.97
CA ILE A 294 -10.85 15.42 -8.35
C ILE A 294 -10.99 14.52 -7.14
N PHE A 295 -10.26 13.41 -7.18
CA PHE A 295 -10.06 12.51 -6.05
C PHE A 295 -8.70 12.83 -5.42
N ILE A 296 -8.66 13.13 -4.12
CA ILE A 296 -7.40 13.23 -3.39
C ILE A 296 -7.07 11.85 -2.83
N GLY A 297 -6.32 11.05 -3.61
CA GLY A 297 -6.05 9.65 -3.31
C GLY A 297 -5.23 9.43 -2.03
N GLU A 298 -4.36 10.39 -1.70
CA GLU A 298 -3.58 10.40 -0.47
C GLU A 298 -3.32 11.84 -0.02
N HIS A 299 -3.49 12.09 1.27
CA HIS A 299 -3.07 13.35 1.87
C HIS A 299 -2.57 13.16 3.31
N GLY A 300 -1.78 14.15 3.75
CA GLY A 300 -1.44 14.31 5.16
C GLY A 300 -0.06 14.91 5.39
N VAL A 301 0.56 14.39 6.44
CA VAL A 301 1.90 14.70 6.94
C VAL A 301 3.01 14.07 6.13
N LYS A 302 4.22 14.67 6.17
CA LYS A 302 5.42 13.89 5.90
C LYS A 302 5.49 12.72 6.88
N LEU A 303 5.50 11.51 6.34
CA LEU A 303 5.65 10.27 7.09
C LEU A 303 6.94 10.28 7.92
N GLY A 304 6.84 9.94 9.20
CA GLY A 304 7.99 9.93 10.12
C GLY A 304 8.60 11.31 10.37
N GLY A 305 7.94 12.39 9.92
CA GLY A 305 8.36 13.76 10.20
C GLY A 305 7.94 14.22 11.60
N LEU A 306 8.28 15.46 11.95
CA LEU A 306 8.10 16.00 13.31
C LEU A 306 6.65 16.11 13.79
N LEU A 307 5.70 16.13 12.85
CA LEU A 307 4.26 16.13 13.16
C LEU A 307 3.64 14.73 12.98
N ASP A 308 4.46 13.71 12.73
CA ASP A 308 4.12 12.28 12.68
C ASP A 308 3.11 11.89 13.79
N SER A 309 1.87 11.47 13.51
CA SER A 309 0.94 10.97 14.56
C SER A 309 0.59 11.91 15.74
N THR A 310 0.90 13.21 15.68
CA THR A 310 0.67 14.17 16.79
C THR A 310 -0.76 14.73 16.83
N GLN A 311 -1.12 15.42 17.92
CA GLN A 311 -2.36 16.18 17.99
C GLN A 311 -2.42 17.26 16.90
N TYR A 312 -1.30 17.93 16.58
CA TYR A 312 -1.27 18.91 15.49
C TYR A 312 -1.51 18.27 14.12
N HIS A 313 -1.08 17.03 13.92
CA HIS A 313 -1.47 16.27 12.73
C HIS A 313 -2.99 16.09 12.69
N GLY A 314 -3.62 15.67 13.78
CA GLY A 314 -5.08 15.57 13.86
C GLY A 314 -5.81 16.86 13.49
N VAL A 315 -5.32 18.01 13.95
CA VAL A 315 -5.82 19.33 13.57
C VAL A 315 -5.64 19.59 12.08
N TYR A 316 -4.44 19.35 11.53
CA TYR A 316 -4.12 19.57 10.13
C TYR A 316 -5.01 18.75 9.18
N VAL A 317 -5.10 17.42 9.37
CA VAL A 317 -5.91 16.59 8.46
C VAL A 317 -7.40 16.91 8.57
N SER A 318 -7.86 17.25 9.78
CA SER A 318 -9.27 17.63 9.97
C SER A 318 -9.58 18.94 9.26
N GLU A 319 -8.76 19.97 9.43
CA GLU A 319 -8.97 21.25 8.75
C GLU A 319 -8.83 21.13 7.22
N SER A 320 -7.91 20.31 6.70
CA SER A 320 -7.82 20.09 5.25
C SER A 320 -9.09 19.43 4.68
N ILE A 321 -9.69 18.47 5.41
CA ILE A 321 -10.97 17.86 5.00
C ILE A 321 -12.08 18.90 5.00
N LEU A 322 -12.20 19.71 6.07
CA LEU A 322 -13.27 20.71 6.17
C LEU A 322 -13.16 21.79 5.08
N ARG A 323 -11.94 22.12 4.62
CA ARG A 323 -11.71 23.06 3.51
C ARG A 323 -12.08 22.49 2.15
N LEU A 324 -11.94 21.17 1.97
CA LEU A 324 -12.12 20.51 0.66
C LEU A 324 -13.49 19.86 0.50
N VAL A 325 -14.18 19.51 1.59
CA VAL A 325 -15.54 18.93 1.53
C VAL A 325 -16.56 19.88 0.89
N THR A 326 -16.28 21.19 0.91
CA THR A 326 -17.11 22.21 0.27
C THR A 326 -16.58 22.69 -1.08
N HIS A 327 -15.48 22.09 -1.57
CA HIS A 327 -14.94 22.42 -2.89
C HIS A 327 -15.76 21.71 -3.98
N PRO A 328 -16.32 22.42 -4.98
CA PRO A 328 -17.25 21.83 -5.95
C PRO A 328 -16.64 20.73 -6.82
N ASP A 329 -15.34 20.82 -7.09
CA ASP A 329 -14.62 19.87 -7.95
C ASP A 329 -14.00 18.69 -7.21
N VAL A 330 -14.00 18.68 -5.87
CA VAL A 330 -13.39 17.58 -5.08
C VAL A 330 -14.46 16.57 -4.72
N SER A 331 -14.30 15.33 -5.19
CA SER A 331 -15.29 14.28 -4.94
C SER A 331 -15.05 13.49 -3.67
N TYR A 332 -13.81 13.10 -3.40
CA TYR A 332 -13.43 12.29 -2.24
C TYR A 332 -11.99 12.59 -1.83
N LEU A 333 -11.63 12.22 -0.60
CA LEU A 333 -10.30 12.42 -0.07
C LEU A 333 -9.88 11.27 0.87
N ALA A 334 -8.72 10.67 0.65
CA ALA A 334 -8.20 9.58 1.47
C ALA A 334 -7.02 10.03 2.35
N GLY A 335 -7.05 9.64 3.62
CA GLY A 335 -5.89 9.72 4.51
C GLY A 335 -4.85 8.65 4.17
N TYR A 336 -3.57 8.99 4.29
CA TYR A 336 -2.46 8.17 3.79
C TYR A 336 -2.36 6.73 4.32
N ARG A 337 -2.75 6.45 5.57
CA ARG A 337 -2.64 5.09 6.12
C ARG A 337 -3.67 4.80 7.21
N MET A 338 -4.11 3.54 7.32
CA MET A 338 -5.00 3.05 8.38
C MET A 338 -4.49 3.39 9.80
N ALA A 339 -3.17 3.35 10.00
CA ALA A 339 -2.47 3.73 11.23
C ALA A 339 -2.82 5.13 11.75
N ASN A 340 -3.08 6.08 10.86
CA ASN A 340 -3.46 7.45 11.21
C ASN A 340 -4.94 7.74 10.92
N GLY A 341 -5.70 6.71 10.54
CA GLY A 341 -7.11 6.79 10.19
C GLY A 341 -8.01 6.25 11.28
N PHE A 342 -7.88 4.96 11.59
CA PHE A 342 -8.76 4.28 12.56
C PHE A 342 -8.10 3.11 13.30
N PHE A 343 -6.91 2.64 12.91
CA PHE A 343 -6.29 1.48 13.56
C PHE A 343 -4.78 1.62 13.60
N THR A 344 -4.21 1.80 14.79
CA THR A 344 -2.75 1.82 15.02
C THR A 344 -2.35 0.58 15.82
N PRO A 345 -1.48 -0.32 15.30
CA PRO A 345 -0.98 -1.43 16.10
C PRO A 345 -0.07 -0.91 17.22
N GLY A 346 -0.26 -1.38 18.45
CA GLY A 346 0.61 -1.07 19.59
C GLY A 346 1.80 -2.02 19.72
N THR A 347 1.68 -3.24 19.20
CA THR A 347 2.77 -4.22 19.16
C THR A 347 3.22 -4.42 17.71
N ASP A 348 4.52 -4.25 17.47
CA ASP A 348 5.15 -4.52 16.18
C ASP A 348 5.57 -5.99 16.10
N PHE A 349 5.06 -6.69 15.09
CA PHE A 349 5.40 -8.09 14.79
C PHE A 349 6.29 -8.24 13.55
N GLY A 350 6.87 -7.14 13.04
CA GLY A 350 7.75 -7.16 11.87
C GLY A 350 8.91 -8.15 12.01
N THR A 351 9.64 -8.11 13.13
CA THR A 351 10.75 -9.06 13.38
C THR A 351 10.27 -10.51 13.40
N LYS A 352 9.15 -10.79 14.08
CA LYS A 352 8.57 -12.15 14.12
C LYS A 352 8.19 -12.66 12.73
N LEU A 353 7.68 -11.79 11.86
CA LEU A 353 7.38 -12.14 10.48
C LEU A 353 8.64 -12.38 9.66
N GLU A 354 9.67 -11.55 9.85
CA GLU A 354 10.96 -11.78 9.18
C GLU A 354 11.57 -13.11 9.63
N ASP A 355 11.58 -13.40 10.93
CA ASP A 355 12.08 -14.67 11.48
C ASP A 355 11.31 -15.87 10.91
N ALA A 356 9.97 -15.80 10.92
CA ALA A 356 9.14 -16.86 10.36
C ALA A 356 9.43 -17.09 8.87
N TYR A 357 9.62 -16.01 8.09
CA TYR A 357 10.04 -16.12 6.70
C TYR A 357 11.40 -16.82 6.56
N GLN A 358 12.39 -16.47 7.40
CA GLN A 358 13.72 -17.10 7.34
C GLN A 358 13.67 -18.60 7.62
N ASP A 359 12.78 -19.01 8.51
CA ASP A 359 12.60 -20.41 8.87
C ASP A 359 11.72 -21.16 7.85
N GLY A 360 11.23 -20.50 6.80
CA GLY A 360 10.31 -21.07 5.82
C GLY A 360 8.90 -21.35 6.39
N ASN A 361 8.52 -20.63 7.44
CA ASN A 361 7.27 -20.77 8.19
C ASN A 361 6.28 -19.62 7.88
N THR A 362 5.04 -19.81 8.32
CA THR A 362 4.02 -18.76 8.35
C THR A 362 3.60 -18.45 9.79
N VAL A 363 3.03 -17.27 10.00
CA VAL A 363 2.51 -16.79 11.28
C VAL A 363 0.99 -16.73 11.20
N ASP A 364 0.31 -17.32 12.16
CA ASP A 364 -1.13 -17.20 12.32
C ASP A 364 -1.51 -15.81 12.84
N ILE A 365 -1.69 -14.86 11.92
CA ILE A 365 -1.92 -13.45 12.24
C ILE A 365 -3.15 -13.23 13.13
N PRO A 366 -4.33 -13.82 12.86
CA PRO A 366 -5.51 -13.65 13.73
C PRO A 366 -5.32 -14.11 15.18
N SER A 367 -4.26 -14.87 15.49
CA SER A 367 -3.92 -15.27 16.86
C SER A 367 -3.06 -14.24 17.61
N LEU A 368 -2.52 -13.23 16.92
CA LEU A 368 -1.69 -12.20 17.51
C LEU A 368 -2.57 -11.13 18.19
N SER A 369 -2.04 -10.54 19.26
CA SER A 369 -2.66 -9.39 19.92
C SER A 369 -1.84 -8.16 19.57
N PHE A 370 -2.39 -7.26 18.76
CA PHE A 370 -1.72 -6.03 18.33
C PHE A 370 -1.83 -4.91 19.37
N ASN A 371 -2.70 -5.04 20.37
CA ASN A 371 -2.90 -4.04 21.43
C ASN A 371 -3.14 -2.65 20.84
N SER A 372 -4.02 -2.61 19.84
CA SER A 372 -4.27 -1.46 19.00
C SER A 372 -4.90 -0.32 19.78
N PHE A 373 -4.65 0.89 19.28
CA PHE A 373 -5.20 2.12 19.79
C PHE A 373 -5.49 3.08 18.64
N TYR A 374 -6.14 4.20 18.96
CA TYR A 374 -6.29 5.30 18.02
C TYR A 374 -5.13 6.28 18.18
N ALA A 375 -4.29 6.43 17.16
CA ALA A 375 -3.38 7.58 17.09
C ALA A 375 -4.16 8.91 17.24
N ALA A 376 -3.48 9.97 17.70
CA ALA A 376 -4.09 11.30 17.85
C ALA A 376 -4.84 11.82 16.60
N PRO A 377 -4.33 11.66 15.35
CA PRO A 377 -5.12 11.97 14.17
C PRO A 377 -6.38 11.12 14.02
N SER A 378 -6.32 9.81 14.30
CA SER A 378 -7.49 8.91 14.24
C SER A 378 -8.59 9.36 15.21
N ALA A 379 -8.23 9.72 16.45
CA ALA A 379 -9.16 10.24 17.44
C ALA A 379 -9.81 11.57 16.99
N SER A 380 -9.02 12.48 16.40
CA SER A 380 -9.52 13.77 15.89
C SER A 380 -10.43 13.60 14.67
N LEU A 381 -10.10 12.66 13.77
CA LEU A 381 -10.94 12.31 12.64
C LEU A 381 -12.27 11.68 13.08
N LYS A 382 -12.29 10.87 14.15
CA LYS A 382 -13.54 10.33 14.73
C LYS A 382 -14.49 11.44 15.19
N VAL A 383 -13.97 12.58 15.68
CA VAL A 383 -14.76 13.77 16.00
C VAL A 383 -15.34 14.41 14.74
N LEU A 384 -14.52 14.59 13.71
CA LEU A 384 -14.91 15.19 12.43
C LEU A 384 -15.95 14.35 11.67
N ASP A 385 -15.72 13.03 11.57
CA ASP A 385 -16.59 12.08 10.85
C ASP A 385 -17.96 11.97 11.53
N GLY A 386 -18.03 12.29 12.83
CA GLY A 386 -19.26 12.50 13.57
C GLY A 386 -20.14 13.64 13.06
N ALA A 387 -19.68 14.48 12.13
CA ALA A 387 -20.47 15.49 11.42
C ALA A 387 -20.49 15.25 9.91
N VAL A 388 -19.33 15.07 9.28
CA VAL A 388 -19.21 14.93 7.81
C VAL A 388 -19.96 13.71 7.29
N ASN A 389 -20.02 12.62 8.05
CA ASN A 389 -20.73 11.41 7.61
C ASN A 389 -22.22 11.37 8.03
N GLN A 390 -22.74 12.47 8.58
CA GLN A 390 -24.15 12.61 9.01
C GLN A 390 -25.05 13.30 7.98
N GLY A 391 -24.50 13.78 6.87
CA GLY A 391 -25.25 14.52 5.86
C GLY A 391 -24.55 14.54 4.50
N THR A 392 -25.10 15.31 3.57
CA THR A 392 -24.46 15.65 2.28
C THR A 392 -24.52 17.16 2.01
N THR A 393 -24.85 17.95 3.03
CA THR A 393 -25.07 19.39 2.90
C THR A 393 -24.21 20.15 3.89
N ALA A 394 -23.41 21.07 3.35
CA ALA A 394 -22.59 22.00 4.10
C ALA A 394 -23.11 23.42 3.94
N TRP A 395 -22.95 24.24 4.99
CA TRP A 395 -23.37 25.64 5.01
C TRP A 395 -22.17 26.58 5.04
N GLY A 396 -22.34 27.79 4.51
CA GLY A 396 -21.33 28.84 4.62
C GLY A 396 -21.04 29.18 6.08
N THR A 397 -19.78 29.49 6.40
CA THR A 397 -19.38 29.89 7.75
C THR A 397 -18.42 31.06 7.70
N THR A 398 -18.67 32.06 8.56
CA THR A 398 -17.74 33.17 8.78
C THR A 398 -17.20 33.10 10.20
N VAL A 399 -15.88 33.15 10.34
CA VAL A 399 -15.20 33.20 11.65
C VAL A 399 -14.66 34.61 11.86
N THR A 400 -15.02 35.25 12.97
CA THR A 400 -14.52 36.59 13.36
C THR A 400 -13.99 36.59 14.78
N GLY A 401 -12.94 37.38 15.04
CA GLY A 401 -12.23 37.37 16.32
C GLY A 401 -11.25 36.19 16.46
N GLY A 402 -10.86 35.88 17.69
CA GLY A 402 -9.83 34.89 18.00
C GLY A 402 -8.40 35.34 17.68
N THR A 403 -7.45 34.43 17.89
CA THR A 403 -6.02 34.69 17.61
C THR A 403 -5.62 34.26 16.20
N THR A 404 -4.40 34.61 15.80
CA THR A 404 -3.78 34.16 14.55
C THR A 404 -2.60 33.24 14.83
N VAL A 405 -2.26 32.39 13.88
CA VAL A 405 -1.02 31.58 13.88
C VAL A 405 -0.13 31.96 12.71
N ASP A 406 1.17 31.75 12.86
CA ASP A 406 2.14 31.97 11.79
C ASP A 406 1.98 30.93 10.67
N LYS A 407 2.16 31.41 9.44
CA LYS A 407 2.49 30.60 8.27
C LYS A 407 3.91 30.98 7.80
N THR A 408 4.45 30.27 6.81
CA THR A 408 5.81 30.52 6.28
C THR A 408 6.00 31.99 5.89
N THR A 409 4.94 32.66 5.42
CA THR A 409 4.93 34.11 5.18
C THR A 409 3.60 34.71 5.64
N GLY A 410 3.64 35.50 6.71
CA GLY A 410 2.47 36.14 7.31
C GLY A 410 1.77 35.26 8.34
N THR A 411 0.49 35.55 8.60
CA THR A 411 -0.34 34.84 9.57
C THR A 411 -1.68 34.41 8.96
N MET A 412 -2.37 33.49 9.62
CA MET A 412 -3.75 33.08 9.31
C MET A 412 -4.58 32.94 10.59
N SER A 413 -5.91 32.91 10.49
CA SER A 413 -6.80 32.66 11.64
C SER A 413 -6.43 31.35 12.33
N ALA A 414 -6.33 31.35 13.66
CA ALA A 414 -6.13 30.13 14.44
C ALA A 414 -7.38 29.22 14.39
N LEU A 415 -8.57 29.80 14.30
CA LEU A 415 -9.81 29.05 14.20
C LEU A 415 -10.21 28.87 12.73
N PHE A 416 -10.62 27.66 12.37
CA PHE A 416 -11.38 27.38 11.17
C PHE A 416 -12.65 26.62 11.56
N ALA A 417 -13.75 26.89 10.87
CA ALA A 417 -15.01 26.22 11.12
C ALA A 417 -15.72 25.90 9.82
N GLN A 418 -16.48 24.81 9.82
CA GLN A 418 -17.35 24.42 8.72
C GLN A 418 -18.62 23.78 9.31
N ALA A 419 -19.78 24.22 8.84
CA ALA A 419 -21.08 23.78 9.33
C ALA A 419 -21.75 22.80 8.36
N PHE A 420 -22.57 21.91 8.89
CA PHE A 420 -23.27 20.86 8.15
C PHE A 420 -24.72 20.72 8.62
N LYS A 421 -25.60 20.44 7.65
CA LYS A 421 -26.95 19.92 7.92
C LYS A 421 -26.86 18.40 7.94
N GLY A 422 -27.24 17.80 9.06
CA GLY A 422 -27.39 16.35 9.16
C GLY A 422 -28.74 15.89 8.63
N ASP A 423 -28.74 14.74 7.97
CA ASP A 423 -29.95 14.07 7.52
C ASP A 423 -30.78 13.58 8.72
N ASN A 424 -30.16 13.47 9.91
CA ASN A 424 -30.79 13.06 11.16
C ASN A 424 -31.59 14.16 11.86
N GLY A 425 -31.74 15.33 11.23
CA GLY A 425 -32.42 16.50 11.81
C GLY A 425 -31.55 17.32 12.77
N LYS A 426 -30.27 16.98 12.94
CA LYS A 426 -29.31 17.79 13.71
C LYS A 426 -28.51 18.72 12.80
N ASN A 427 -28.05 19.81 13.39
CA ASN A 427 -27.10 20.73 12.81
C ASN A 427 -25.74 20.54 13.49
N TYR A 428 -24.68 20.74 12.72
CA TYR A 428 -23.31 20.53 13.16
C TYR A 428 -22.45 21.73 12.80
N VAL A 429 -21.48 22.04 13.65
CA VAL A 429 -20.29 22.81 13.27
C VAL A 429 -19.06 22.10 13.79
N VAL A 430 -18.09 21.88 12.90
CA VAL A 430 -16.76 21.39 13.27
C VAL A 430 -15.82 22.58 13.30
N ILE A 431 -15.05 22.71 14.38
CA ILE A 431 -14.15 23.80 14.69
C ILE A 431 -12.75 23.21 14.91
N THR A 432 -11.75 23.70 14.19
CA THR A 432 -10.34 23.41 14.47
C THR A 432 -9.71 24.61 15.16
N ASN A 433 -8.90 24.35 16.19
CA ASN A 433 -8.03 25.35 16.80
C ASN A 433 -6.59 24.87 16.70
N LYS A 434 -5.75 25.62 15.98
CA LYS A 434 -4.32 25.31 15.77
C LYS A 434 -3.38 26.16 16.62
N SER A 435 -3.89 26.93 17.59
CA SER A 435 -3.07 27.70 18.53
C SER A 435 -3.04 27.10 19.93
N ALA A 436 -2.11 27.59 20.74
CA ALA A 436 -2.00 27.28 22.17
C ALA A 436 -3.09 27.96 23.01
N SER A 437 -3.88 28.87 22.42
CA SER A 437 -4.83 29.70 23.13
C SER A 437 -6.22 29.07 23.13
N THR A 438 -6.92 29.21 24.24
CA THR A 438 -8.33 28.85 24.38
C THR A 438 -9.23 29.97 23.86
N HIS A 439 -10.41 29.61 23.35
CA HIS A 439 -11.35 30.57 22.77
C HIS A 439 -12.77 30.37 23.27
N ASP A 440 -13.43 31.43 23.72
CA ASP A 440 -14.88 31.45 23.93
C ASP A 440 -15.56 31.83 22.61
N VAL A 441 -16.22 30.86 21.98
CA VAL A 441 -16.75 30.98 20.63
C VAL A 441 -18.27 31.07 20.66
N THR A 442 -18.83 32.22 20.24
CA THR A 442 -20.27 32.38 20.06
C THR A 442 -20.70 31.76 18.74
N ILE A 443 -21.66 30.83 18.75
CA ILE A 443 -22.21 30.21 17.54
C ILE A 443 -23.52 30.90 17.16
N LYS A 444 -23.59 31.37 15.91
CA LYS A 444 -24.76 32.00 15.31
C LYS A 444 -25.22 31.26 14.06
N VAL A 445 -26.51 31.37 13.77
CA VAL A 445 -27.13 30.96 12.51
C VAL A 445 -27.86 32.17 11.94
N ASN A 446 -27.45 32.60 10.76
CA ASN A 446 -27.95 33.79 10.06
C ASN A 446 -27.96 35.03 10.99
N GLY A 447 -26.87 35.27 11.72
CA GLY A 447 -26.71 36.41 12.64
C GLY A 447 -27.34 36.25 14.02
N SER A 448 -28.14 35.20 14.26
CA SER A 448 -28.83 34.96 15.55
C SER A 448 -28.12 33.87 16.38
N ASN A 449 -27.96 34.09 17.69
CA ASN A 449 -27.33 33.10 18.57
C ASN A 449 -28.13 31.78 18.58
N VAL A 450 -27.42 30.66 18.54
CA VAL A 450 -28.02 29.35 18.80
C VAL A 450 -28.42 29.27 20.27
N THR A 451 -29.72 29.09 20.53
CA THR A 451 -30.31 28.96 21.87
C THR A 451 -30.68 27.52 22.22
N ALA A 452 -30.68 26.62 21.24
CA ALA A 452 -30.92 25.20 21.44
C ALA A 452 -29.82 24.58 22.33
N ALA A 453 -30.16 23.54 23.08
CA ALA A 453 -29.18 22.79 23.86
C ALA A 453 -28.12 22.18 22.92
N MET A 454 -26.85 22.39 23.24
CA MET A 454 -25.72 21.94 22.43
C MET A 454 -24.92 20.86 23.14
N THR A 455 -24.39 19.92 22.36
CA THR A 455 -23.39 18.94 22.80
C THR A 455 -22.08 19.22 22.08
N LYS A 456 -20.97 19.18 22.80
CA LYS A 456 -19.63 19.20 22.21
C LYS A 456 -18.99 17.82 22.29
N THR A 457 -18.22 17.48 21.26
CA THR A 457 -17.34 16.32 21.21
C THR A 457 -16.00 16.79 20.67
N TYR A 458 -14.87 16.49 21.31
CA TYR A 458 -13.59 17.06 20.91
C TYR A 458 -12.37 16.22 21.33
N THR A 459 -11.25 16.46 20.66
CA THR A 459 -9.89 16.12 21.09
C THR A 459 -9.12 17.40 21.37
N THR A 460 -8.13 17.37 22.27
CA THR A 460 -7.29 18.53 22.59
C THR A 460 -5.99 18.11 23.27
N SER A 461 -4.98 18.97 23.21
CA SER A 461 -3.77 18.92 24.03
C SER A 461 -3.25 20.33 24.29
N THR A 462 -2.55 20.55 25.40
CA THR A 462 -1.73 21.75 25.59
C THR A 462 -0.38 21.66 24.86
N ASP A 463 0.10 20.44 24.61
CA ASP A 463 1.27 20.15 23.77
C ASP A 463 0.80 19.74 22.36
N PRO A 464 1.10 20.51 21.30
CA PRO A 464 0.70 20.17 19.93
C PRO A 464 1.39 18.89 19.42
N LEU A 465 2.50 18.48 20.03
CA LEU A 465 3.27 17.29 19.67
C LEU A 465 2.86 16.05 20.47
N ALA A 466 1.88 16.16 21.36
CA ALA A 466 1.37 15.00 22.09
C ALA A 466 0.88 13.89 21.15
N VAL A 467 1.22 12.65 21.50
CA VAL A 467 0.92 11.43 20.74
C VAL A 467 0.21 10.42 21.64
N ASN A 468 -0.56 9.53 21.04
CA ASN A 468 -0.96 8.27 21.67
C ASN A 468 0.07 7.20 21.33
N THR A 469 0.39 6.34 22.29
CA THR A 469 1.32 5.21 22.14
C THR A 469 0.71 3.95 22.72
N ASP A 470 1.35 2.80 22.53
CA ASP A 470 0.99 1.53 23.16
C ASP A 470 0.94 1.61 24.70
N VAL A 471 1.87 2.35 25.32
CA VAL A 471 1.91 2.57 26.77
C VAL A 471 0.96 3.67 27.26
N ALA A 472 0.57 4.59 26.39
CA ALA A 472 -0.32 5.71 26.68
C ALA A 472 -1.35 5.88 25.55
N PRO A 473 -2.31 4.93 25.41
CA PRO A 473 -3.17 4.82 24.22
C PRO A 473 -4.26 5.91 24.14
N SER A 474 -4.41 6.72 25.18
CA SER A 474 -5.49 7.70 25.31
C SER A 474 -5.01 9.05 25.86
N THR A 475 -3.74 9.43 25.67
CA THR A 475 -3.24 10.78 25.97
C THR A 475 -4.13 11.84 25.32
N ILE A 476 -4.48 11.59 24.06
CA ILE A 476 -5.47 12.31 23.27
C ILE A 476 -6.70 11.42 23.15
N ALA A 477 -7.72 11.69 23.97
CA ALA A 477 -8.99 10.96 23.95
C ALA A 477 -10.12 11.80 23.36
N VAL A 478 -11.10 11.14 22.75
CA VAL A 478 -12.37 11.76 22.37
C VAL A 478 -13.19 12.02 23.63
N GLN A 479 -13.51 13.30 23.87
CA GLN A 479 -14.28 13.75 25.03
C GLN A 479 -15.63 14.26 24.55
N SER A 480 -16.70 14.09 25.35
CA SER A 480 -18.01 14.65 25.02
C SER A 480 -18.78 15.11 26.26
N GLY A 481 -19.60 16.15 26.09
CA GLY A 481 -20.49 16.66 27.13
C GLY A 481 -21.37 17.79 26.63
N SER A 482 -22.37 18.17 27.43
CA SER A 482 -23.21 19.34 27.16
C SER A 482 -22.38 20.64 27.19
N THR A 483 -22.80 21.63 26.41
CA THR A 483 -22.17 22.96 26.39
C THR A 483 -23.20 24.08 26.20
N GLY A 484 -22.88 25.27 26.70
CA GLY A 484 -23.63 26.50 26.44
C GLY A 484 -23.13 27.23 25.18
N ASN A 485 -23.70 28.41 24.92
CA ASN A 485 -23.26 29.36 23.90
C ASN A 485 -22.93 30.69 24.61
N PRO A 486 -21.67 31.16 24.68
CA PRO A 486 -20.48 30.69 23.93
C PRO A 486 -19.97 29.30 24.32
N VAL A 487 -19.26 28.66 23.39
CA VAL A 487 -18.58 27.37 23.57
C VAL A 487 -17.08 27.59 23.79
N LEU A 488 -16.52 27.04 24.88
CA LEU A 488 -15.08 27.03 25.11
C LEU A 488 -14.39 26.01 24.19
N VAL A 489 -13.61 26.50 23.23
CA VAL A 489 -12.77 25.74 22.29
C VAL A 489 -11.33 25.68 22.83
N PRO A 490 -10.83 24.49 23.24
CA PRO A 490 -9.49 24.33 23.81
C PRO A 490 -8.36 24.58 22.80
N ALA A 491 -7.13 24.73 23.32
CA ALA A 491 -5.90 24.73 22.52
C ALA A 491 -5.76 23.45 21.68
N TYR A 492 -5.11 23.56 20.52
CA TYR A 492 -4.77 22.44 19.63
C TYR A 492 -5.87 21.36 19.55
N SER A 493 -7.05 21.73 19.08
CA SER A 493 -8.26 20.91 19.19
C SER A 493 -8.99 20.73 17.86
N VAL A 494 -9.70 19.61 17.78
CA VAL A 494 -10.77 19.39 16.80
C VAL A 494 -12.04 19.18 17.60
N MET A 495 -13.03 20.03 17.38
CA MET A 495 -14.29 20.02 18.11
C MET A 495 -15.47 19.98 17.16
N ARG A 496 -16.41 19.08 17.43
CA ARG A 496 -17.75 19.08 16.84
C ARG A 496 -18.73 19.61 17.87
N VAL A 497 -19.54 20.59 17.50
CA VAL A 497 -20.71 21.03 18.26
C VAL A 497 -21.96 20.64 17.48
N GLU A 498 -22.94 20.02 18.15
CA GLU A 498 -24.19 19.57 17.56
C GLU A 498 -25.42 20.02 18.36
N TRP A 499 -26.51 20.32 17.67
CA TRP A 499 -27.82 20.65 18.25
C TRP A 499 -28.96 20.21 17.34
N ASN A 500 -30.17 20.09 17.89
CA ASN A 500 -31.35 19.79 17.09
C ASN A 500 -31.70 20.97 16.17
N GLY A 501 -31.84 20.70 14.88
CA GLY A 501 -32.37 21.66 13.91
C GLY A 501 -33.88 21.81 14.03
N THR A 502 -34.47 22.64 13.16
CA THR A 502 -35.93 22.86 13.10
C THR A 502 -36.65 21.87 12.19
N GLY A 503 -35.92 21.01 11.45
CA GLY A 503 -36.47 20.03 10.52
C GLY A 503 -36.61 18.63 11.12
N THR A 504 -37.52 17.84 10.57
CA THR A 504 -37.57 16.39 10.82
C THR A 504 -36.39 15.69 10.13
N PRO A 505 -35.99 14.48 10.58
CA PRO A 505 -35.04 13.66 9.84
C PRO A 505 -35.48 13.46 8.39
N ASP A 506 -34.52 13.45 7.46
CA ASP A 506 -34.75 13.15 6.06
C ASP A 506 -35.11 11.66 5.88
N ILE A 507 -35.72 11.30 4.73
CA ILE A 507 -35.95 9.88 4.38
C ILE A 507 -34.60 9.15 4.42
N PRO A 508 -34.52 7.91 4.95
CA PRO A 508 -33.25 7.21 5.01
C PRO A 508 -32.64 7.05 3.62
N ARG A 509 -31.32 7.07 3.54
CA ARG A 509 -30.62 6.80 2.28
C ARG A 509 -30.89 5.37 1.82
N ASN A 510 -30.74 5.12 0.53
CA ASN A 510 -30.76 3.74 0.05
C ASN A 510 -29.66 2.94 0.77
N THR A 511 -30.00 1.73 1.22
CA THR A 511 -29.01 0.79 1.76
C THR A 511 -28.35 0.00 0.63
N ASN A 512 -27.25 -0.68 0.93
CA ASN A 512 -26.61 -1.64 0.05
C ASN A 512 -26.82 -3.06 0.60
N LEU A 513 -27.40 -3.94 -0.22
CA LEU A 513 -27.50 -5.37 0.04
C LEU A 513 -26.14 -6.00 -0.31
N ILE A 514 -25.43 -6.47 0.72
CA ILE A 514 -24.01 -6.81 0.62
C ILE A 514 -23.74 -8.31 0.54
N TYR A 515 -24.64 -9.16 1.04
CA TYR A 515 -24.37 -10.58 1.14
C TYR A 515 -25.65 -11.41 1.12
N ALA A 516 -25.59 -12.56 0.44
CA ALA A 516 -26.68 -13.51 0.28
C ALA A 516 -26.14 -14.96 0.33
N ASP A 517 -26.22 -15.64 1.46
CA ASP A 517 -25.89 -17.06 1.55
C ASP A 517 -27.03 -17.92 1.02
N ILE A 518 -26.73 -18.78 0.05
CA ILE A 518 -27.73 -19.58 -0.67
C ILE A 518 -27.72 -21.01 -0.15
N SER A 519 -28.89 -21.55 0.13
CA SER A 519 -29.16 -22.99 0.27
C SER A 519 -30.16 -23.45 -0.79
N SER A 520 -30.50 -24.74 -0.80
CA SER A 520 -31.49 -25.27 -1.76
C SER A 520 -32.91 -24.74 -1.56
N THR A 521 -33.25 -24.12 -0.43
CA THR A 521 -34.63 -23.61 -0.15
C THR A 521 -34.67 -22.29 0.63
N ALA A 522 -33.52 -21.65 0.84
CA ALA A 522 -33.43 -20.42 1.62
C ALA A 522 -32.26 -19.53 1.20
N VAL A 523 -32.39 -18.23 1.44
CA VAL A 523 -31.36 -17.21 1.19
C VAL A 523 -31.18 -16.37 2.46
N ASN A 524 -29.96 -16.30 3.01
CA ASN A 524 -29.63 -15.42 4.14
C ASN A 524 -29.06 -14.10 3.63
N LEU A 525 -29.85 -13.03 3.74
CA LEU A 525 -29.49 -11.69 3.32
C LEU A 525 -28.82 -10.92 4.46
N LYS A 526 -27.88 -10.04 4.11
CA LYS A 526 -27.30 -9.00 4.99
C LYS A 526 -27.17 -7.69 4.22
N TRP A 527 -27.54 -6.58 4.84
CA TRP A 527 -27.42 -5.24 4.25
C TRP A 527 -26.75 -4.26 5.21
N GLN A 528 -26.24 -3.16 4.66
CA GLN A 528 -25.61 -2.10 5.43
C GLN A 528 -26.65 -1.30 6.23
N SER A 529 -26.25 -0.77 7.37
CA SER A 529 -27.08 0.22 8.04
C SER A 529 -27.21 1.47 7.16
N SER A 530 -28.39 2.08 7.20
CA SER A 530 -28.69 3.30 6.46
C SER A 530 -28.88 4.40 7.49
N LEU A 531 -28.31 5.56 7.20
CA LEU A 531 -28.39 6.70 8.07
C LEU A 531 -29.87 7.07 8.30
N ASN A 532 -30.26 7.24 9.56
CA ASN A 532 -31.62 7.58 10.02
C ASN A 532 -32.69 6.51 9.83
N ALA A 533 -32.33 5.30 9.41
CA ALA A 533 -33.28 4.20 9.33
C ALA A 533 -33.72 3.77 10.73
N THR A 534 -35.03 3.66 10.93
CA THR A 534 -35.60 3.02 12.14
C THR A 534 -36.04 1.58 11.87
N GLY A 535 -36.11 1.18 10.59
CA GLY A 535 -36.24 -0.20 10.18
C GLY A 535 -36.04 -0.41 8.68
N TYR A 536 -36.23 -1.66 8.25
CA TYR A 536 -36.00 -2.13 6.89
C TYR A 536 -37.11 -3.06 6.41
N LYS A 537 -37.28 -3.14 5.09
CA LYS A 537 -38.12 -4.13 4.44
C LYS A 537 -37.32 -4.90 3.40
N VAL A 538 -37.46 -6.22 3.42
CA VAL A 538 -36.95 -7.12 2.37
C VAL A 538 -38.04 -7.29 1.33
N LYS A 539 -37.74 -7.04 0.06
CA LYS A 539 -38.68 -7.26 -1.05
C LYS A 539 -38.08 -8.23 -2.06
N TYR A 540 -38.89 -9.17 -2.55
CA TYR A 540 -38.39 -10.19 -3.48
C TYR A 540 -39.44 -10.78 -4.42
N GLY A 541 -38.95 -11.37 -5.52
CA GLY A 541 -39.74 -12.03 -6.56
C GLY A 541 -38.88 -12.94 -7.44
N THR A 542 -39.48 -13.59 -8.44
CA THR A 542 -38.79 -14.51 -9.37
C THR A 542 -38.41 -13.87 -10.70
N THR A 543 -38.72 -12.58 -10.89
CA THR A 543 -38.41 -11.81 -12.10
C THR A 543 -37.63 -10.57 -11.69
N SER A 544 -36.47 -10.34 -12.30
CA SER A 544 -35.65 -9.14 -12.06
C SER A 544 -36.47 -7.86 -12.24
N GLY A 545 -36.30 -6.90 -11.34
CA GLY A 545 -37.07 -5.66 -11.27
C GLY A 545 -38.48 -5.79 -10.67
N SER A 546 -38.98 -6.99 -10.40
CA SER A 546 -40.32 -7.23 -9.86
C SER A 546 -40.29 -7.94 -8.50
N HIS A 547 -40.73 -7.23 -7.46
CA HIS A 547 -40.61 -7.65 -6.07
C HIS A 547 -41.97 -7.67 -5.34
N PRO A 548 -42.91 -8.56 -5.72
CA PRO A 548 -44.28 -8.56 -5.19
C PRO A 548 -44.36 -8.95 -3.70
N THR A 549 -43.37 -9.66 -3.18
CA THR A 549 -43.34 -10.07 -1.77
C THR A 549 -42.59 -9.04 -0.95
N THR A 550 -43.13 -8.63 0.20
CA THR A 550 -42.49 -7.71 1.13
C THR A 550 -42.53 -8.28 2.55
N ILE A 551 -41.40 -8.23 3.25
CA ILE A 551 -41.25 -8.62 4.66
C ILE A 551 -40.67 -7.44 5.41
N ASP A 552 -41.42 -6.91 6.37
CA ASP A 552 -40.88 -5.96 7.35
C ASP A 552 -40.04 -6.70 8.37
N VAL A 553 -38.80 -6.24 8.57
CA VAL A 553 -37.82 -6.87 9.46
C VAL A 553 -37.39 -5.95 10.60
N GLY A 554 -38.05 -4.81 10.78
CA GLY A 554 -37.70 -3.82 11.78
C GLY A 554 -36.24 -3.37 11.63
N ASN A 555 -35.52 -3.19 12.73
CA ASN A 555 -34.13 -2.74 12.75
C ASN A 555 -33.08 -3.84 12.48
N ALA A 556 -33.50 -5.05 12.09
CA ALA A 556 -32.58 -6.11 11.73
C ALA A 556 -31.74 -5.70 10.50
N LEU A 557 -30.49 -6.15 10.45
CA LEU A 557 -29.59 -6.00 9.28
C LEU A 557 -29.37 -7.33 8.55
N THR A 558 -30.06 -8.38 8.98
CA THR A 558 -30.01 -9.72 8.39
C THR A 558 -31.39 -10.34 8.31
N LYS A 559 -31.61 -11.19 7.30
CA LYS A 559 -32.83 -11.99 7.16
C LYS A 559 -32.57 -13.29 6.42
N ASN A 560 -32.90 -14.42 7.06
CA ASN A 560 -33.08 -15.69 6.37
C ASN A 560 -34.49 -15.76 5.75
N VAL A 561 -34.57 -15.78 4.43
CA VAL A 561 -35.81 -15.99 3.67
C VAL A 561 -35.90 -17.47 3.33
N THR A 562 -36.89 -18.17 3.87
CA THR A 562 -37.06 -19.62 3.75
C THR A 562 -38.31 -19.97 2.93
N GLY A 563 -38.46 -21.25 2.58
CA GLY A 563 -39.62 -21.74 1.81
C GLY A 563 -39.55 -21.38 0.32
N LEU A 564 -38.34 -21.11 -0.17
CA LEU A 564 -38.08 -20.80 -1.57
C LEU A 564 -37.99 -22.10 -2.40
N THR A 565 -38.40 -22.04 -3.65
CA THR A 565 -38.40 -23.21 -4.55
C THR A 565 -36.97 -23.56 -4.99
N ASN A 566 -36.57 -24.81 -4.76
CA ASN A 566 -35.27 -25.33 -5.19
C ASN A 566 -35.06 -25.18 -6.72
N GLY A 567 -33.85 -24.80 -7.12
CA GLY A 567 -33.47 -24.55 -8.51
C GLY A 567 -34.01 -23.26 -9.12
N SER A 568 -34.85 -22.50 -8.40
CA SER A 568 -35.38 -21.22 -8.89
C SER A 568 -34.44 -20.06 -8.61
N THR A 569 -34.54 -18.99 -9.38
CA THR A 569 -33.85 -17.72 -9.11
C THR A 569 -34.82 -16.74 -8.46
N TYR A 570 -34.38 -16.10 -7.37
CA TYR A 570 -35.10 -15.01 -6.73
C TYR A 570 -34.26 -13.74 -6.73
N TYR A 571 -34.91 -12.60 -6.88
CA TYR A 571 -34.30 -11.28 -6.89
C TYR A 571 -34.72 -10.54 -5.64
N PHE A 572 -33.74 -10.01 -4.90
CA PHE A 572 -33.94 -9.36 -3.60
C PHE A 572 -33.48 -7.91 -3.64
N VAL A 573 -34.28 -7.04 -3.02
CA VAL A 573 -33.92 -5.66 -2.71
C VAL A 573 -34.32 -5.31 -1.29
N ILE A 574 -33.64 -4.34 -0.70
CA ILE A 574 -33.92 -3.81 0.63
C ILE A 574 -34.33 -2.34 0.51
N THR A 575 -35.34 -1.94 1.27
CA THR A 575 -35.64 -0.53 1.54
C THR A 575 -35.44 -0.22 3.02
N ALA A 576 -34.93 0.95 3.33
CA ALA A 576 -34.86 1.50 4.67
C ALA A 576 -36.07 2.42 4.90
N TYR A 577 -36.58 2.52 6.13
CA TYR A 577 -37.66 3.45 6.44
C TYR A 577 -37.46 4.15 7.78
N ASN A 578 -38.08 5.32 7.90
CA ASN A 578 -38.27 6.03 9.16
C ASN A 578 -39.64 6.75 9.14
N SER A 579 -39.89 7.65 10.09
CA SER A 579 -41.13 8.42 10.15
C SER A 579 -41.35 9.38 8.99
N ALA A 580 -40.28 9.78 8.27
CA ALA A 580 -40.35 10.65 7.09
C ALA A 580 -40.71 9.86 5.82
N GLY A 581 -40.45 8.55 5.75
CA GLY A 581 -40.83 7.71 4.63
C GLY A 581 -39.93 6.50 4.42
N GLU A 582 -40.14 5.85 3.28
CA GLU A 582 -39.37 4.69 2.82
C GLU A 582 -38.40 5.13 1.71
N SER A 583 -37.17 4.63 1.76
CA SER A 583 -36.12 4.91 0.79
C SER A 583 -36.42 4.29 -0.58
N GLY A 584 -35.59 4.64 -1.58
CA GLY A 584 -35.47 3.82 -2.77
C GLY A 584 -34.92 2.42 -2.44
N VAL A 585 -35.05 1.50 -3.40
CA VAL A 585 -34.50 0.14 -3.27
C VAL A 585 -32.97 0.16 -3.28
N SER A 586 -32.36 -0.82 -2.60
CA SER A 586 -30.94 -1.14 -2.72
C SER A 586 -30.57 -1.59 -4.13
N ASN A 587 -29.30 -1.94 -4.34
CA ASN A 587 -28.93 -2.85 -5.42
C ASN A 587 -29.79 -4.13 -5.36
N GLU A 588 -30.12 -4.66 -6.54
CA GLU A 588 -30.82 -5.93 -6.68
C GLU A 588 -29.82 -7.09 -6.67
N VAL A 589 -30.09 -8.10 -5.85
CA VAL A 589 -29.28 -9.33 -5.76
C VAL A 589 -30.10 -10.50 -6.27
N GLY A 590 -29.62 -11.14 -7.34
CA GLY A 590 -30.18 -12.39 -7.86
C GLY A 590 -29.53 -13.61 -7.20
N ALA A 591 -30.34 -14.43 -6.53
CA ALA A 591 -29.90 -15.68 -5.90
C ALA A 591 -30.55 -16.87 -6.61
N GLN A 592 -29.73 -17.69 -7.27
CA GLN A 592 -30.15 -18.96 -7.85
C GLN A 592 -29.99 -20.07 -6.81
N LEU A 593 -31.08 -20.73 -6.42
CA LEU A 593 -31.06 -21.80 -5.40
C LEU A 593 -30.56 -23.12 -5.98
N ALA A 594 -29.33 -23.12 -6.48
CA ALA A 594 -28.61 -24.26 -7.01
C ALA A 594 -27.11 -24.10 -6.73
N ALA A 595 -26.37 -25.21 -6.86
CA ALA A 595 -24.92 -25.14 -6.87
C ALA A 595 -24.44 -24.22 -8.01
N PRO A 596 -23.28 -23.54 -7.87
CA PRO A 596 -22.77 -22.65 -8.91
C PRO A 596 -22.45 -23.42 -10.20
N THR A 597 -22.15 -22.69 -11.28
CA THR A 597 -21.62 -23.31 -12.50
C THR A 597 -20.13 -23.69 -12.35
N ALA A 598 -19.62 -24.52 -13.26
CA ALA A 598 -18.20 -24.83 -13.31
C ALA A 598 -17.37 -23.54 -13.50
N PRO A 599 -16.28 -23.33 -12.75
CA PRO A 599 -15.38 -22.21 -12.97
C PRO A 599 -14.74 -22.27 -14.36
N LEU A 600 -14.52 -21.10 -14.97
CA LEU A 600 -13.66 -20.99 -16.13
C LEU A 600 -12.21 -20.90 -15.65
N ALA A 601 -11.44 -21.96 -15.87
CA ALA A 601 -10.03 -22.02 -15.57
C ALA A 601 -9.24 -21.12 -16.54
N ARG A 602 -8.36 -20.26 -16.02
CA ARG A 602 -7.55 -19.35 -16.84
C ARG A 602 -6.24 -19.99 -17.24
N ARG A 603 -5.44 -20.37 -16.25
CA ARG A 603 -4.10 -20.92 -16.43
C ARG A 603 -3.59 -21.57 -15.15
N ALA A 604 -2.67 -22.52 -15.32
CA ALA A 604 -1.73 -22.96 -14.30
C ALA A 604 -0.32 -22.66 -14.80
N TYR A 605 0.56 -22.19 -13.93
CA TYR A 605 1.91 -21.78 -14.33
C TYR A 605 2.90 -21.93 -13.18
N ALA A 606 4.16 -22.22 -13.48
CA ALA A 606 5.22 -22.24 -12.47
C ALA A 606 5.51 -20.80 -12.00
N GLU A 607 5.38 -20.54 -10.71
CA GLU A 607 5.62 -19.21 -10.12
C GLU A 607 7.05 -19.13 -9.56
N THR A 608 7.45 -20.11 -8.78
CA THR A 608 8.79 -20.26 -8.18
C THR A 608 9.16 -21.73 -8.12
N SER A 609 10.41 -22.05 -7.78
CA SER A 609 10.87 -23.44 -7.70
C SER A 609 9.94 -24.28 -6.82
N GLY A 610 9.30 -25.29 -7.40
CA GLY A 610 8.36 -26.18 -6.69
C GLY A 610 6.98 -25.58 -6.39
N ASN A 611 6.61 -24.43 -6.98
CA ASN A 611 5.31 -23.78 -6.72
C ASN A 611 4.57 -23.47 -8.03
N ILE A 612 3.27 -23.77 -8.07
CA ILE A 612 2.40 -23.51 -9.23
C ILE A 612 1.28 -22.54 -8.85
N GLY A 613 1.19 -21.43 -9.56
CA GLY A 613 0.04 -20.52 -9.53
C GLY A 613 -1.10 -21.06 -10.39
N VAL A 614 -2.33 -21.03 -9.86
CA VAL A 614 -3.55 -21.42 -10.56
C VAL A 614 -4.54 -20.27 -10.48
N GLU A 615 -5.19 -19.94 -11.60
CA GLU A 615 -6.09 -18.79 -11.70
C GLU A 615 -7.39 -19.15 -12.43
N TRP A 616 -8.49 -18.51 -12.06
CA TRP A 616 -9.83 -18.73 -12.62
C TRP A 616 -10.68 -17.45 -12.62
N GLN A 617 -11.81 -17.50 -13.31
CA GLN A 617 -12.81 -16.42 -13.29
C GLN A 617 -13.82 -16.60 -12.16
N SER A 618 -14.32 -15.47 -11.65
CA SER A 618 -15.44 -15.46 -10.70
C SER A 618 -16.72 -16.03 -11.31
N VAL A 619 -17.40 -16.86 -10.51
CA VAL A 619 -18.69 -17.49 -10.78
C VAL A 619 -19.77 -16.80 -9.93
N ASN A 620 -20.84 -16.34 -10.58
CA ASN A 620 -21.95 -15.69 -9.89
C ASN A 620 -22.60 -16.64 -8.88
N GLY A 621 -22.83 -16.18 -7.65
CA GLY A 621 -23.46 -16.97 -6.58
C GLY A 621 -22.55 -18.03 -5.94
N ALA A 622 -21.25 -18.05 -6.26
CA ALA A 622 -20.27 -18.84 -5.54
C ALA A 622 -19.88 -18.13 -4.23
N THR A 623 -19.78 -18.89 -3.13
CA THR A 623 -19.25 -18.43 -1.85
C THR A 623 -17.83 -18.94 -1.61
N GLY A 624 -17.32 -19.80 -2.49
CA GLY A 624 -15.94 -20.24 -2.48
C GLY A 624 -15.58 -21.20 -3.60
N TYR A 625 -14.31 -21.58 -3.65
CA TYR A 625 -13.75 -22.47 -4.65
C TYR A 625 -12.87 -23.54 -4.01
N LYS A 626 -12.70 -24.65 -4.72
CA LYS A 626 -11.70 -25.67 -4.40
C LYS A 626 -10.77 -25.89 -5.58
N VAL A 627 -9.48 -25.93 -5.31
CA VAL A 627 -8.44 -26.35 -6.26
C VAL A 627 -8.12 -27.81 -6.00
N LYS A 628 -8.33 -28.67 -7.01
CA LYS A 628 -8.03 -30.10 -6.92
C LYS A 628 -6.87 -30.43 -7.86
N TYR A 629 -5.88 -31.19 -7.39
CA TYR A 629 -4.69 -31.46 -8.20
C TYR A 629 -4.03 -32.82 -7.95
N GLY A 630 -3.27 -33.28 -8.93
CA GLY A 630 -2.53 -34.55 -8.92
C GLY A 630 -1.48 -34.62 -10.02
N THR A 631 -0.73 -35.73 -10.06
CA THR A 631 0.33 -35.98 -11.08
C THR A 631 -0.15 -36.82 -12.25
N VAL A 632 -1.42 -37.26 -12.23
CA VAL A 632 -2.04 -38.08 -13.28
C VAL A 632 -3.29 -37.35 -13.78
N SER A 633 -3.36 -37.11 -15.09
CA SER A 633 -4.53 -36.47 -15.72
C SER A 633 -5.82 -37.21 -15.34
N GLY A 634 -6.87 -36.44 -15.01
CA GLY A 634 -8.15 -36.96 -14.55
C GLY A 634 -8.19 -37.47 -13.10
N THR A 635 -7.06 -37.47 -12.37
CA THR A 635 -6.98 -37.96 -10.98
C THR A 635 -6.40 -36.90 -10.04
N TYR A 636 -7.23 -36.39 -9.12
CA TYR A 636 -6.89 -35.24 -8.27
C TYR A 636 -7.02 -35.59 -6.78
N PRO A 637 -6.05 -36.31 -6.18
CA PRO A 637 -6.13 -36.75 -4.79
C PRO A 637 -6.00 -35.60 -3.78
N ASN A 638 -5.45 -34.46 -4.18
CA ASN A 638 -5.26 -33.30 -3.30
C ASN A 638 -6.36 -32.28 -3.54
N VAL A 639 -6.88 -31.68 -2.46
CA VAL A 639 -7.93 -30.65 -2.51
C VAL A 639 -7.55 -29.52 -1.55
N ILE A 640 -7.59 -28.28 -2.05
CA ILE A 640 -7.41 -27.06 -1.26
C ILE A 640 -8.70 -26.26 -1.35
N ASP A 641 -9.33 -25.96 -0.21
CA ASP A 641 -10.39 -24.96 -0.15
C ASP A 641 -9.74 -23.58 -0.04
N VAL A 642 -10.04 -22.72 -1.00
CA VAL A 642 -9.38 -21.41 -1.14
C VAL A 642 -10.33 -20.26 -0.79
N GLY A 643 -11.53 -20.57 -0.26
CA GLY A 643 -12.58 -19.59 -0.05
C GLY A 643 -12.95 -18.88 -1.35
N ASN A 644 -13.52 -17.68 -1.24
CA ASN A 644 -13.97 -16.87 -2.38
C ASN A 644 -12.81 -16.08 -3.03
N ASN A 645 -11.73 -16.76 -3.39
CA ASN A 645 -10.60 -16.18 -4.09
C ASN A 645 -10.60 -16.53 -5.58
N LEU A 646 -9.76 -15.86 -6.36
CA LEU A 646 -9.63 -16.07 -7.82
C LEU A 646 -8.26 -16.62 -8.24
N GLY A 647 -7.41 -16.95 -7.27
CA GLY A 647 -6.10 -17.51 -7.51
C GLY A 647 -5.55 -18.26 -6.30
N GLN A 648 -4.68 -19.24 -6.56
CA GLN A 648 -4.01 -20.02 -5.53
C GLN A 648 -2.56 -20.29 -5.92
N LEU A 649 -1.64 -20.10 -4.98
CA LEU A 649 -0.28 -20.60 -5.10
C LEU A 649 -0.21 -21.97 -4.43
N VAL A 650 -0.05 -23.03 -5.21
CA VAL A 650 0.12 -24.40 -4.70
C VAL A 650 1.61 -24.63 -4.47
N MET A 651 2.00 -24.76 -3.21
CA MET A 651 3.41 -24.81 -2.79
C MET A 651 3.90 -26.23 -2.49
N GLY A 652 5.22 -26.42 -2.49
CA GLY A 652 5.85 -27.68 -2.05
C GLY A 652 5.70 -28.84 -3.05
N LEU A 653 5.45 -28.52 -4.32
CA LEU A 653 5.37 -29.48 -5.40
C LEU A 653 6.77 -29.95 -5.82
N THR A 654 6.87 -31.19 -6.32
CA THR A 654 8.15 -31.76 -6.73
C THR A 654 8.66 -31.10 -8.01
N PRO A 655 9.83 -30.42 -7.99
CA PRO A 655 10.38 -29.80 -9.19
C PRO A 655 10.59 -30.80 -10.34
N GLY A 656 10.34 -30.37 -11.57
CA GLY A 656 10.34 -31.19 -12.79
C GLY A 656 9.10 -32.06 -12.99
N THR A 657 8.16 -32.10 -12.04
CA THR A 657 6.97 -32.95 -12.13
C THR A 657 5.80 -32.20 -12.77
N THR A 658 5.07 -32.86 -13.68
CA THR A 658 3.84 -32.33 -14.26
C THR A 658 2.67 -32.53 -13.29
N TYR A 659 1.91 -31.47 -13.03
CA TYR A 659 0.71 -31.49 -12.24
C TYR A 659 -0.50 -31.04 -13.06
N TYR A 660 -1.62 -31.68 -12.78
CA TYR A 660 -2.92 -31.44 -13.40
C TYR A 660 -3.87 -30.84 -12.36
N PHE A 661 -4.64 -29.83 -12.76
CA PHE A 661 -5.51 -29.06 -11.87
C PHE A 661 -6.92 -28.97 -12.44
N VAL A 662 -7.93 -29.10 -11.58
CA VAL A 662 -9.31 -28.72 -11.86
C VAL A 662 -9.86 -27.88 -10.73
N LEU A 663 -10.83 -27.04 -11.04
CA LEU A 663 -11.47 -26.14 -10.09
C LEU A 663 -12.96 -26.44 -9.99
N THR A 664 -13.50 -26.32 -8.79
CA THR A 664 -14.94 -26.38 -8.54
C THR A 664 -15.34 -25.16 -7.73
N ALA A 665 -16.48 -24.55 -8.07
CA ALA A 665 -17.10 -23.51 -7.25
C ALA A 665 -18.10 -24.18 -6.30
N TYR A 666 -18.35 -23.57 -5.14
CA TYR A 666 -19.39 -24.04 -4.23
C TYR A 666 -20.18 -22.88 -3.63
N ASN A 667 -21.38 -23.21 -3.17
CA ASN A 667 -22.17 -22.41 -2.25
C ASN A 667 -22.92 -23.36 -1.29
N GLY A 668 -23.78 -22.83 -0.41
CA GLY A 668 -24.56 -23.66 0.52
C GLY A 668 -25.58 -24.60 -0.13
N ALA A 669 -25.82 -24.51 -1.45
CA ALA A 669 -26.65 -25.46 -2.20
C ALA A 669 -25.84 -26.64 -2.78
N GLY A 670 -24.51 -26.53 -2.87
CA GLY A 670 -23.63 -27.61 -3.29
C GLY A 670 -22.39 -27.17 -4.06
N GLU A 671 -21.62 -28.15 -4.51
CA GLU A 671 -20.40 -27.98 -5.32
C GLU A 671 -20.71 -28.19 -6.81
N SER A 672 -20.09 -27.39 -7.66
CA SER A 672 -20.27 -27.44 -9.11
C SER A 672 -19.49 -28.59 -9.76
N SER A 673 -19.74 -28.83 -11.05
CA SER A 673 -18.87 -29.70 -11.85
C SER A 673 -17.48 -29.08 -12.01
N ALA A 674 -16.47 -29.92 -12.20
CA ALA A 674 -15.10 -29.48 -12.42
C ALA A 674 -14.95 -28.61 -13.68
N SER A 675 -14.03 -27.65 -13.64
CA SER A 675 -13.54 -26.90 -14.79
C SER A 675 -12.87 -27.80 -15.83
N SER A 676 -12.52 -27.23 -16.99
CA SER A 676 -11.50 -27.85 -17.84
C SER A 676 -10.19 -28.05 -17.09
N GLU A 677 -9.50 -29.16 -17.36
CA GLU A 677 -8.21 -29.49 -16.74
C GLU A 677 -7.11 -28.53 -17.23
N LEU A 678 -6.35 -27.98 -16.28
CA LEU A 678 -5.12 -27.25 -16.52
C LEU A 678 -3.93 -28.17 -16.26
N THR A 679 -2.80 -27.89 -16.91
CA THR A 679 -1.54 -28.59 -16.67
C THR A 679 -0.41 -27.59 -16.51
N ALA A 680 0.50 -27.86 -15.58
CA ALA A 680 1.75 -27.12 -15.42
C ALA A 680 2.84 -28.02 -14.86
N VAL A 681 4.07 -27.79 -15.27
CA VAL A 681 5.24 -28.44 -14.67
C VAL A 681 5.65 -27.58 -13.49
N ALA A 682 5.79 -28.19 -12.31
CA ALA A 682 6.42 -27.51 -11.18
C ALA A 682 7.88 -27.30 -11.56
N ALA A 683 8.23 -26.11 -12.05
CA ALA A 683 9.56 -25.89 -12.58
C ALA A 683 10.61 -26.01 -11.48
N GLY A 684 11.85 -26.34 -11.89
CA GLY A 684 13.01 -25.95 -11.10
C GLY A 684 13.12 -24.42 -11.03
N SER A 685 14.22 -23.91 -10.50
CA SER A 685 14.49 -22.46 -10.52
C SER A 685 14.52 -21.94 -11.98
N LEU A 686 13.43 -21.34 -12.44
CA LEU A 686 13.39 -20.52 -13.67
C LEU A 686 14.26 -19.27 -13.48
N PRO A 687 14.83 -18.70 -14.54
CA PRO A 687 15.53 -17.43 -14.42
C PRO A 687 14.52 -16.30 -14.24
N LEU A 688 14.93 -15.23 -13.55
CA LEU A 688 14.10 -14.03 -13.48
C LEU A 688 14.23 -13.23 -14.78
N ALA A 689 13.13 -12.65 -15.24
CA ALA A 689 13.09 -11.84 -16.45
C ALA A 689 14.12 -10.70 -16.38
N PRO A 690 14.89 -10.41 -17.44
CA PRO A 690 15.88 -9.32 -17.41
C PRO A 690 15.18 -7.97 -17.19
N HIS A 691 15.94 -7.02 -16.68
CA HIS A 691 15.46 -5.68 -16.38
C HIS A 691 16.22 -4.61 -17.18
N ASP A 692 15.81 -3.35 -17.02
CA ASP A 692 16.48 -2.17 -17.59
C ASP A 692 16.75 -2.30 -19.09
N ALA A 693 15.82 -2.91 -19.81
CA ALA A 693 15.91 -2.97 -21.24
C ALA A 693 15.88 -1.54 -21.78
N GLN A 694 16.78 -1.22 -22.69
CA GLN A 694 16.93 0.12 -23.24
C GLN A 694 17.46 0.07 -24.66
N ILE A 695 17.17 1.12 -25.43
CA ILE A 695 17.75 1.31 -26.75
C ILE A 695 19.17 1.82 -26.58
N GLY A 696 20.15 0.99 -26.94
CA GLY A 696 21.57 1.34 -26.86
C GLY A 696 22.02 2.22 -28.02
N SER A 697 21.61 1.89 -29.24
CA SER A 697 21.90 2.66 -30.45
C SER A 697 20.90 2.34 -31.56
N GLU A 698 20.82 3.21 -32.57
CA GLU A 698 19.90 3.03 -33.68
C GLU A 698 20.43 3.62 -34.99
N THR A 699 19.93 3.08 -36.09
CA THR A 699 20.07 3.61 -37.44
C THR A 699 18.70 3.59 -38.12
N SER A 700 18.59 4.07 -39.37
CA SER A 700 17.34 3.99 -40.14
C SER A 700 16.84 2.57 -40.41
N THR A 701 17.66 1.53 -40.18
CA THR A 701 17.33 0.13 -40.51
C THR A 701 17.74 -0.87 -39.41
N ALA A 702 18.17 -0.40 -38.25
CA ALA A 702 18.60 -1.27 -37.16
C ALA A 702 18.43 -0.62 -35.78
N ILE A 703 18.11 -1.43 -34.77
CA ILE A 703 17.95 -1.03 -33.37
C ILE A 703 18.77 -1.99 -32.51
N THR A 704 19.68 -1.44 -31.71
CA THR A 704 20.41 -2.18 -30.67
C THR A 704 19.72 -2.04 -29.34
N ILE A 705 19.46 -3.17 -28.71
CA ILE A 705 18.77 -3.30 -27.43
C ILE A 705 19.76 -3.84 -26.41
N ASN A 706 19.84 -3.20 -25.25
CA ASN A 706 20.64 -3.66 -24.11
C ASN A 706 19.71 -3.92 -22.93
N TRP A 707 20.08 -4.81 -22.01
CA TRP A 707 19.34 -5.10 -20.78
C TRP A 707 20.29 -5.52 -19.65
N GLU A 708 19.77 -5.67 -18.44
CA GLU A 708 20.50 -6.17 -17.27
C GLU A 708 19.93 -7.53 -16.81
N PRO A 709 20.78 -8.48 -16.37
CA PRO A 709 20.32 -9.74 -15.78
C PRO A 709 19.64 -9.51 -14.42
N THR A 710 18.50 -10.15 -14.20
CA THR A 710 17.89 -10.20 -12.85
C THR A 710 18.50 -11.32 -12.04
N ARG A 711 18.81 -11.04 -10.76
CA ARG A 711 19.51 -11.98 -9.88
C ARG A 711 18.59 -12.42 -8.75
N ILE A 712 18.70 -13.68 -8.35
CA ILE A 712 17.94 -14.28 -7.26
C ILE A 712 18.81 -14.24 -6.01
N GLU A 713 18.24 -13.80 -4.89
CA GLU A 713 18.87 -13.98 -3.59
C GLU A 713 18.92 -15.47 -3.27
N THR A 714 20.13 -16.00 -3.13
CA THR A 714 20.37 -17.41 -2.80
C THR A 714 20.75 -17.61 -1.34
N TYR A 715 21.08 -16.54 -0.64
CA TYR A 715 21.41 -16.54 0.77
C TYR A 715 21.35 -15.11 1.33
N HIS A 716 20.95 -14.99 2.60
CA HIS A 716 21.14 -13.79 3.40
C HIS A 716 21.53 -14.17 4.84
N LYS A 717 22.04 -13.21 5.61
CA LYS A 717 22.29 -13.33 7.05
C LYS A 717 22.25 -11.96 7.73
N TYR A 718 21.38 -11.86 8.75
CA TYR A 718 21.20 -10.68 9.61
C TYR A 718 21.79 -10.87 11.02
N PHE A 719 22.26 -12.08 11.34
CA PHE A 719 22.87 -12.42 12.63
C PHE A 719 21.99 -12.27 13.88
N GLU A 720 20.72 -11.89 13.74
CA GLU A 720 19.77 -11.72 14.85
C GLU A 720 19.38 -13.01 15.57
N ASP A 721 19.57 -14.15 14.91
CA ASP A 721 19.43 -15.47 15.52
C ASP A 721 20.55 -15.78 16.54
N GLY A 722 21.51 -14.87 16.72
CA GLY A 722 22.65 -15.05 17.60
C GLY A 722 23.63 -16.11 17.10
N THR A 723 23.61 -16.47 15.81
CA THR A 723 24.52 -17.45 15.22
C THR A 723 25.29 -16.90 14.02
N SER A 724 26.54 -17.35 13.85
CA SER A 724 27.35 -17.09 12.64
C SER A 724 27.35 -18.29 11.70
N THR A 725 26.30 -19.13 11.77
CA THR A 725 26.18 -20.36 10.98
C THR A 725 26.44 -20.08 9.49
N GLY A 726 27.30 -20.90 8.90
CA GLY A 726 27.72 -20.76 7.51
C GLY A 726 28.93 -19.84 7.28
N TRP A 727 29.48 -19.19 8.30
CA TRP A 727 30.69 -18.37 8.21
C TRP A 727 31.90 -19.03 8.86
N THR A 728 33.06 -18.92 8.19
CA THR A 728 34.34 -19.44 8.70
C THR A 728 35.36 -18.30 8.78
N PRO A 729 35.85 -17.95 9.98
CA PRO A 729 36.99 -17.05 10.14
C PRO A 729 38.25 -17.61 9.49
N ASN A 730 38.84 -16.87 8.55
CA ASN A 730 40.06 -17.28 7.85
C ASN A 730 41.31 -16.61 8.45
N ILE A 731 41.20 -15.30 8.72
CA ILE A 731 42.25 -14.45 9.28
C ILE A 731 41.59 -13.51 10.29
N GLY A 732 42.27 -13.27 11.42
CA GLY A 732 41.74 -12.49 12.53
C GLY A 732 40.67 -13.25 13.33
N THR A 733 40.26 -12.70 14.46
CA THR A 733 39.12 -13.24 15.23
C THR A 733 37.83 -12.52 14.82
N TRP A 734 36.72 -13.23 14.92
CA TRP A 734 35.39 -12.73 14.60
C TRP A 734 34.42 -13.13 15.70
N SER A 735 33.50 -12.25 16.06
CA SER A 735 32.55 -12.47 17.16
C SER A 735 31.21 -11.84 16.85
N LEU A 736 30.14 -12.46 17.34
CA LEU A 736 28.83 -11.83 17.35
C LEU A 736 28.76 -10.80 18.47
N VAL A 737 28.19 -9.64 18.16
CA VAL A 737 28.00 -8.55 19.12
C VAL A 737 26.58 -8.03 19.03
N ASN A 738 25.94 -7.83 20.18
CA ASN A 738 24.56 -7.38 20.24
C ASN A 738 24.51 -5.89 20.60
N ASP A 739 23.77 -5.10 19.83
CA ASP A 739 23.37 -3.75 20.19
C ASP A 739 21.95 -3.80 20.75
N LEU A 740 21.86 -3.93 22.07
CA LEU A 740 20.59 -4.02 22.79
C LEU A 740 19.74 -2.74 22.66
N THR A 741 20.34 -1.61 22.32
CA THR A 741 19.61 -0.34 22.14
C THR A 741 18.83 -0.35 20.83
N ARG A 742 19.43 -0.94 19.80
CA ARG A 742 18.85 -1.06 18.46
C ARG A 742 18.12 -2.39 18.24
N GLY A 743 18.29 -3.35 19.15
CA GLY A 743 17.75 -4.70 19.02
C GLY A 743 18.34 -5.46 17.83
N VAL A 744 19.60 -5.19 17.48
CA VAL A 744 20.29 -5.80 16.34
C VAL A 744 21.61 -6.45 16.71
N SER A 745 22.05 -7.41 15.92
CA SER A 745 23.21 -8.25 16.15
C SER A 745 24.13 -8.19 14.95
N PHE A 746 25.44 -8.08 15.19
CA PHE A 746 26.42 -7.92 14.13
C PHE A 746 27.45 -9.02 14.19
N TYR A 747 27.98 -9.41 13.03
CA TYR A 747 29.21 -10.18 12.95
C TYR A 747 30.40 -9.23 12.85
N GLN A 748 31.19 -9.16 13.90
CA GLN A 748 32.22 -8.15 14.06
C GLN A 748 33.62 -8.75 13.86
N SER A 749 34.45 -8.07 13.07
CA SER A 749 35.86 -8.42 12.92
C SER A 749 36.70 -7.90 14.10
N SER A 750 37.82 -8.56 14.39
CA SER A 750 38.78 -8.06 15.37
C SER A 750 39.53 -6.82 14.86
N LEU A 751 40.03 -6.02 15.80
CA LEU A 751 40.95 -4.92 15.52
C LEU A 751 42.36 -5.49 15.22
N ALA A 752 42.55 -6.01 14.00
CA ALA A 752 43.76 -6.74 13.59
C ALA A 752 44.38 -6.14 12.32
N ASN A 753 45.63 -6.57 12.01
CA ASN A 753 46.29 -6.21 10.76
C ASN A 753 45.41 -6.55 9.56
N THR A 754 44.86 -7.76 9.48
CA THR A 754 43.88 -8.15 8.47
C THR A 754 42.88 -9.10 9.11
N SER A 755 41.60 -8.91 8.80
CA SER A 755 40.53 -9.83 9.13
C SER A 755 39.84 -10.26 7.84
N LEU A 756 39.69 -11.57 7.63
CA LEU A 756 39.02 -12.17 6.48
C LEU A 756 38.17 -13.34 6.97
N THR A 757 36.95 -13.44 6.49
CA THR A 757 36.07 -14.60 6.73
C THR A 757 35.43 -15.03 5.43
N THR A 758 35.16 -16.32 5.27
CA THR A 758 34.47 -16.88 4.10
C THR A 758 33.09 -17.40 4.42
N PHE A 759 32.17 -17.21 3.48
CA PHE A 759 30.89 -17.88 3.49
C PHE A 759 31.03 -19.32 2.95
N SER A 760 30.36 -20.26 3.60
CA SER A 760 30.50 -21.71 3.39
C SER A 760 30.06 -22.18 2.01
N ALA A 761 29.00 -21.60 1.43
CA ALA A 761 28.57 -21.94 0.08
C ALA A 761 29.56 -21.43 -0.97
N SER A 762 30.04 -22.31 -1.84
CA SER A 762 30.86 -21.93 -2.98
C SER A 762 30.06 -21.06 -3.95
N ALA A 763 30.61 -19.91 -4.31
CA ALA A 763 30.08 -19.05 -5.36
C ALA A 763 30.73 -19.49 -6.69
N THR A 764 30.16 -20.52 -7.31
CA THR A 764 30.55 -20.97 -8.65
C THR A 764 29.77 -20.17 -9.69
N GLY A 765 30.45 -19.64 -10.72
CA GLY A 765 29.83 -18.80 -11.75
C GLY A 765 29.70 -17.33 -11.33
N ASP A 766 28.68 -16.66 -11.87
CA ASP A 766 28.41 -15.24 -11.66
C ASP A 766 27.60 -15.00 -10.38
N TYR A 767 28.05 -14.06 -9.55
CA TYR A 767 27.38 -13.74 -8.28
C TYR A 767 27.65 -12.31 -7.82
N GLY A 768 26.82 -11.84 -6.89
CA GLY A 768 27.02 -10.59 -6.16
C GLY A 768 26.89 -10.79 -4.67
N GLY A 769 27.80 -10.18 -3.90
CA GLY A 769 27.68 -10.07 -2.45
C GLY A 769 27.35 -8.64 -2.03
N GLU A 770 26.53 -8.47 -0.99
CA GLU A 770 26.31 -7.18 -0.33
C GLU A 770 26.45 -7.31 1.19
N ALA A 771 26.79 -6.21 1.86
CA ALA A 771 26.70 -6.09 3.32
C ALA A 771 26.54 -4.63 3.75
N MET A 772 25.83 -4.43 4.85
CA MET A 772 25.92 -3.21 5.67
C MET A 772 27.15 -3.32 6.57
N ILE A 773 28.01 -2.29 6.54
CA ILE A 773 29.27 -2.27 7.26
C ILE A 773 29.35 -1.03 8.13
N GLU A 774 29.44 -1.21 9.45
CA GLU A 774 29.70 -0.12 10.39
C GLU A 774 31.16 -0.15 10.85
N GLN A 775 31.81 1.01 10.80
CA GLN A 775 33.15 1.16 11.35
C GLN A 775 33.06 1.40 12.86
N ALA A 776 33.48 0.42 13.67
CA ALA A 776 33.44 0.53 15.12
C ALA A 776 34.71 1.15 15.72
N ALA A 777 35.90 0.78 15.23
CA ALA A 777 37.18 1.32 15.72
C ALA A 777 38.32 1.17 14.71
N THR A 778 39.38 1.99 14.86
CA THR A 778 40.63 1.91 14.09
C THR A 778 41.84 1.67 15.00
N ALA A 779 42.80 0.88 14.54
CA ALA A 779 44.01 0.56 15.31
C ALA A 779 44.95 1.78 15.38
N THR A 780 45.64 1.99 16.50
CA THR A 780 46.59 3.12 16.61
C THR A 780 47.90 2.85 15.87
N GLY A 781 48.48 3.88 15.24
CA GLY A 781 49.83 3.84 14.69
C GLY A 781 49.98 3.09 13.36
N LYS A 782 48.88 2.81 12.64
CA LYS A 782 48.91 2.16 11.32
C LYS A 782 48.81 3.19 10.20
N THR A 783 49.32 2.83 9.03
CA THR A 783 49.39 3.69 7.84
C THR A 783 48.30 3.42 6.80
N ALA A 784 47.51 2.36 6.99
CA ALA A 784 46.42 1.97 6.09
C ALA A 784 45.25 1.36 6.87
N TYR A 785 44.03 1.82 6.59
CA TYR A 785 42.78 1.33 7.17
C TYR A 785 41.77 1.08 6.05
N ALA A 786 41.12 -0.08 6.07
CA ALA A 786 40.09 -0.39 5.08
C ALA A 786 39.07 -1.39 5.60
N TYR A 787 37.88 -1.37 5.01
CA TYR A 787 36.84 -2.39 5.18
C TYR A 787 36.09 -2.59 3.86
N GLY A 788 35.44 -3.74 3.71
CA GLY A 788 34.65 -4.06 2.52
C GLY A 788 34.38 -5.54 2.33
N LEU A 789 34.19 -5.92 1.08
CA LEU A 789 33.83 -7.27 0.67
C LEU A 789 34.98 -7.93 -0.08
N ALA A 790 35.10 -9.24 0.06
CA ALA A 790 36.03 -10.07 -0.69
C ALA A 790 35.26 -11.08 -1.55
N ALA A 791 35.80 -11.38 -2.71
CA ALA A 791 35.20 -12.28 -3.69
C ALA A 791 36.26 -13.18 -4.32
N ARG A 792 35.81 -14.35 -4.79
CA ARG A 792 36.62 -15.43 -5.33
C ARG A 792 37.79 -15.76 -4.41
N ILE A 793 37.49 -15.89 -3.12
CA ILE A 793 38.46 -16.34 -2.13
C ILE A 793 38.75 -17.81 -2.41
N VAL A 794 39.94 -18.05 -2.97
CA VAL A 794 40.47 -19.39 -3.19
C VAL A 794 41.14 -19.89 -1.91
N ASP A 795 41.93 -19.01 -1.29
CA ASP A 795 42.59 -19.21 -0.01
C ASP A 795 42.90 -17.84 0.64
N ASN A 796 43.69 -17.85 1.72
CA ASN A 796 44.03 -16.66 2.50
C ASN A 796 44.95 -15.66 1.77
N THR A 797 45.53 -16.03 0.63
CA THR A 797 46.50 -15.24 -0.13
C THR A 797 46.08 -14.99 -1.59
N ASN A 798 44.96 -15.57 -2.04
CA ASN A 798 44.44 -15.49 -3.41
C ASN A 798 42.95 -15.14 -3.43
N TYR A 799 42.62 -13.87 -3.71
CA TYR A 799 41.23 -13.36 -3.76
C TYR A 799 41.15 -11.98 -4.45
N TYR A 800 39.93 -11.52 -4.74
CA TYR A 800 39.65 -10.11 -5.02
C TYR A 800 39.00 -9.44 -3.81
N LYS A 801 39.17 -8.13 -3.67
CA LYS A 801 38.45 -7.34 -2.68
C LYS A 801 37.98 -6.00 -3.24
N PHE A 802 36.78 -5.62 -2.85
CA PHE A 802 36.21 -4.29 -3.06
C PHE A 802 36.14 -3.60 -1.71
N ILE A 803 36.91 -2.53 -1.55
CA ILE A 803 37.13 -1.88 -0.24
C ILE A 803 36.99 -0.36 -0.34
N TYR A 804 36.60 0.24 0.78
CA TYR A 804 36.84 1.64 1.06
C TYR A 804 38.14 1.78 1.87
N ASN A 805 39.10 2.53 1.36
CA ASN A 805 40.34 2.86 2.04
C ASN A 805 40.19 4.25 2.70
N ILE A 806 40.23 4.27 4.03
CA ILE A 806 39.93 5.45 4.84
C ILE A 806 41.01 6.52 4.69
N ASN A 807 42.29 6.12 4.65
CA ASN A 807 43.40 7.09 4.56
C ASN A 807 43.46 7.79 3.21
N GLU A 808 43.16 7.05 2.14
CA GLU A 808 43.22 7.58 0.79
C GLU A 808 41.91 8.26 0.35
N ASP A 809 40.83 8.13 1.13
CA ASP A 809 39.47 8.54 0.76
C ASP A 809 39.06 7.96 -0.62
N LYS A 810 39.33 6.65 -0.81
CA LYS A 810 39.16 5.95 -2.09
C LYS A 810 38.45 4.62 -1.98
N PHE A 811 37.58 4.36 -2.95
CA PHE A 811 37.09 3.02 -3.26
C PHE A 811 38.07 2.32 -4.20
N LYS A 812 38.30 1.01 -3.99
CA LYS A 812 39.24 0.21 -4.79
C LYS A 812 38.71 -1.19 -5.05
N ILE A 813 38.94 -1.68 -6.27
CA ILE A 813 38.94 -3.12 -6.56
C ILE A 813 40.40 -3.56 -6.62
N VAL A 814 40.76 -4.53 -5.79
CA VAL A 814 42.13 -5.01 -5.61
C VAL A 814 42.17 -6.51 -5.86
N LYS A 815 43.14 -6.93 -6.68
CA LYS A 815 43.51 -8.33 -6.85
C LYS A 815 44.62 -8.69 -5.86
N VAL A 816 44.48 -9.84 -5.20
CA VAL A 816 45.50 -10.41 -4.31
C VAL A 816 45.94 -11.75 -4.89
N VAL A 817 47.24 -11.91 -5.13
CA VAL A 817 47.87 -13.16 -5.63
C VAL A 817 49.08 -13.47 -4.76
N ASN A 818 49.10 -14.63 -4.12
CA ASN A 818 50.14 -15.04 -3.17
C ASN A 818 50.46 -13.93 -2.13
N GLY A 819 49.43 -13.21 -1.68
CA GLY A 819 49.54 -12.13 -0.69
C GLY A 819 50.00 -10.79 -1.27
N THR A 820 50.31 -10.71 -2.56
CA THR A 820 50.69 -9.46 -3.24
C THR A 820 49.44 -8.74 -3.76
N GLU A 821 49.28 -7.47 -3.41
CA GLU A 821 48.14 -6.66 -3.83
C GLU A 821 48.41 -5.89 -5.13
N THR A 822 47.44 -5.87 -6.04
CA THR A 822 47.43 -5.05 -7.26
C THR A 822 46.09 -4.33 -7.37
N VAL A 823 46.10 -3.00 -7.39
CA VAL A 823 44.89 -2.20 -7.59
C VAL A 823 44.50 -2.28 -9.06
N LEU A 824 43.30 -2.80 -9.35
CA LEU A 824 42.77 -2.90 -10.72
C LEU A 824 42.11 -1.60 -11.15
N VAL A 825 41.32 -0.99 -10.25
CA VAL A 825 40.65 0.29 -10.47
C VAL A 825 40.39 0.99 -9.13
N SER A 826 40.37 2.32 -9.12
CA SER A 826 40.04 3.12 -7.94
C SER A 826 39.42 4.47 -8.30
N LYS A 827 38.58 5.00 -7.40
CA LYS A 827 38.02 6.37 -7.46
C LYS A 827 38.02 6.98 -6.07
N THR A 828 38.26 8.29 -5.97
CA THR A 828 38.07 9.02 -4.71
C THR A 828 36.58 9.13 -4.38
N ARG A 829 36.24 9.29 -3.10
CA ARG A 829 34.85 9.57 -2.69
C ARG A 829 34.28 10.80 -3.41
N ALA A 830 35.07 11.86 -3.56
CA ALA A 830 34.67 13.06 -4.29
C ALA A 830 34.31 12.75 -5.76
N GLN A 831 35.09 11.90 -6.45
CA GLN A 831 34.76 11.46 -7.80
C GLN A 831 33.47 10.65 -7.83
N VAL A 832 33.27 9.75 -6.86
CA VAL A 832 32.01 8.99 -6.76
C VAL A 832 30.81 9.92 -6.60
N LEU A 833 30.88 10.91 -5.71
CA LEU A 833 29.78 11.87 -5.50
C LEU A 833 29.47 12.66 -6.79
N THR A 834 30.50 13.12 -7.49
CA THR A 834 30.34 13.82 -8.78
C THR A 834 29.75 12.92 -9.85
N ASP A 835 30.31 11.72 -10.05
CA ASP A 835 29.88 10.79 -11.11
C ASP A 835 28.45 10.31 -10.92
N THR A 836 27.95 10.34 -9.68
CA THR A 836 26.63 9.81 -9.30
C THR A 836 25.63 10.90 -8.95
N ASN A 837 26.03 12.18 -9.02
CA ASN A 837 25.25 13.33 -8.55
C ASN A 837 24.74 13.19 -7.10
N ALA A 838 25.48 12.48 -6.25
CA ALA A 838 25.14 12.31 -4.85
C ALA A 838 25.68 13.48 -4.01
N THR A 839 24.88 13.96 -3.05
CA THR A 839 25.26 15.08 -2.18
C THR A 839 26.23 14.66 -1.09
N GLU A 840 26.10 13.44 -0.55
CA GLU A 840 26.96 12.91 0.51
C GLU A 840 26.97 11.38 0.55
N LEU A 841 27.93 10.84 1.32
CA LEU A 841 28.04 9.41 1.63
C LEU A 841 28.28 9.25 3.15
N ASP A 842 27.36 8.56 3.83
CA ASP A 842 27.56 8.15 5.21
C ASP A 842 28.60 7.03 5.28
N LEU A 843 29.79 7.38 5.79
CA LEU A 843 30.91 6.45 5.97
C LEU A 843 30.89 5.73 7.32
N THR A 844 30.01 6.13 8.24
CA THR A 844 29.85 5.47 9.55
C THR A 844 29.07 4.17 9.41
N ARG A 845 28.20 4.10 8.39
CA ARG A 845 27.42 2.94 8.02
C ARG A 845 27.28 2.87 6.50
N LEU A 846 28.12 2.05 5.89
CA LEU A 846 28.23 1.94 4.43
C LEU A 846 27.60 0.63 3.93
N HIS A 847 26.68 0.73 2.97
CA HIS A 847 26.20 -0.42 2.21
C HIS A 847 27.16 -0.66 1.04
N MET A 848 27.82 -1.81 0.98
CA MET A 848 28.72 -2.16 -0.12
C MET A 848 28.20 -3.35 -0.91
N TYR A 849 28.40 -3.31 -2.23
CA TYR A 849 28.06 -4.40 -3.15
C TYR A 849 29.27 -4.75 -4.01
N PHE A 850 29.57 -6.04 -4.15
CA PHE A 850 30.64 -6.53 -5.00
C PHE A 850 30.14 -7.65 -5.91
N ARG A 851 30.08 -7.37 -7.22
CA ARG A 851 29.63 -8.30 -8.26
C ARG A 851 30.80 -8.85 -9.05
N VAL A 852 30.70 -10.12 -9.43
CA VAL A 852 31.68 -10.86 -10.21
C VAL A 852 30.96 -11.60 -11.33
N GLU A 853 31.25 -11.22 -12.58
CA GLU A 853 30.53 -11.67 -13.78
C GLU A 853 31.51 -12.03 -14.89
N GLY A 854 31.71 -13.31 -15.15
CA GLY A 854 32.80 -13.79 -16.00
C GLY A 854 34.16 -13.28 -15.51
N SER A 855 34.78 -12.36 -16.24
CA SER A 855 36.00 -11.65 -15.85
C SER A 855 35.76 -10.25 -15.31
N THR A 856 34.53 -9.75 -15.31
CA THR A 856 34.20 -8.40 -14.84
C THR A 856 33.95 -8.39 -13.33
N LEU A 857 34.52 -7.38 -12.66
CA LEU A 857 34.45 -7.12 -11.24
C LEU A 857 33.86 -5.73 -11.05
N THR A 858 32.74 -5.63 -10.33
CA THR A 858 31.98 -4.39 -10.22
C THR A 858 31.67 -4.04 -8.77
N GLY A 859 32.07 -2.84 -8.33
CA GLY A 859 31.83 -2.33 -6.98
C GLY A 859 30.81 -1.19 -6.97
N SER A 860 29.87 -1.23 -6.02
CA SER A 860 28.82 -0.21 -5.80
C SER A 860 28.65 0.10 -4.31
N VAL A 861 28.19 1.30 -3.95
CA VAL A 861 28.05 1.72 -2.53
C VAL A 861 26.81 2.55 -2.28
N ASN A 862 26.13 2.36 -1.16
CA ASN A 862 24.96 3.15 -0.75
C ASN A 862 23.97 3.41 -1.91
N GLN A 863 23.77 2.40 -2.75
CA GLN A 863 22.86 2.46 -3.91
C GLN A 863 23.37 3.32 -5.08
N LEU A 864 24.60 3.84 -4.97
CA LEU A 864 25.35 4.48 -6.01
C LEU A 864 26.18 3.40 -6.73
N GLY A 865 25.90 3.14 -7.99
CA GLY A 865 26.78 2.32 -8.81
C GLY A 865 26.20 1.82 -10.12
N PRO A 866 27.01 1.11 -10.94
CA PRO A 866 28.40 0.71 -10.66
C PRO A 866 29.37 1.90 -10.53
N ILE A 867 30.11 2.00 -9.40
CA ILE A 867 31.09 3.08 -9.19
C ILE A 867 32.49 2.71 -9.68
N LEU A 868 32.80 1.41 -9.65
CA LEU A 868 34.04 0.82 -10.16
C LEU A 868 33.69 -0.40 -11.02
N SER A 869 34.40 -0.55 -12.13
CA SER A 869 34.38 -1.76 -12.95
C SER A 869 35.80 -2.06 -13.42
N ALA A 870 36.18 -3.34 -13.37
CA ALA A 870 37.46 -3.83 -13.87
C ALA A 870 37.28 -5.22 -14.51
N THR A 871 38.15 -5.57 -15.46
CA THR A 871 38.14 -6.90 -16.09
C THR A 871 39.43 -7.64 -15.74
N ASP A 872 39.32 -8.76 -15.02
CA ASP A 872 40.44 -9.63 -14.64
C ASP A 872 39.95 -11.08 -14.44
N SER A 873 40.68 -12.04 -15.01
CA SER A 873 40.32 -13.47 -14.98
C SER A 873 41.28 -14.33 -14.16
N THR A 874 42.12 -13.72 -13.31
CA THR A 874 43.15 -14.43 -12.54
C THR A 874 42.55 -15.49 -11.62
N HIS A 875 41.48 -15.14 -10.91
CA HIS A 875 40.69 -16.09 -10.12
C HIS A 875 39.36 -16.32 -10.84
N SER A 876 39.07 -17.55 -11.26
CA SER A 876 37.85 -17.90 -12.00
C SER A 876 36.72 -18.42 -11.12
N SER A 877 37.02 -18.83 -9.89
CA SER A 877 36.05 -19.34 -8.90
C SER A 877 36.54 -19.08 -7.47
N GLY A 878 35.65 -19.18 -6.49
CA GLY A 878 36.00 -19.11 -5.07
C GLY A 878 34.80 -18.77 -4.19
N LYS A 879 35.05 -18.29 -2.97
CA LYS A 879 34.01 -17.93 -1.99
C LYS A 879 33.85 -16.40 -1.86
N LEU A 880 32.65 -15.97 -1.43
CA LEU A 880 32.43 -14.63 -0.92
C LEU A 880 33.00 -14.52 0.51
N GLY A 881 33.44 -13.33 0.89
CA GLY A 881 33.88 -13.06 2.24
C GLY A 881 33.75 -11.60 2.66
N LEU A 882 34.01 -11.37 3.94
CA LEU A 882 34.04 -10.04 4.56
C LEU A 882 35.49 -9.69 4.90
N TYR A 883 35.87 -8.43 4.75
CA TYR A 883 37.26 -8.00 4.84
C TYR A 883 37.43 -6.71 5.64
N SER A 884 38.37 -6.70 6.59
CA SER A 884 38.89 -5.45 7.17
C SER A 884 40.41 -5.45 7.34
N LEU A 885 41.00 -4.26 7.37
CA LEU A 885 42.42 -3.99 7.52
C LEU A 885 42.59 -2.90 8.58
N ASN A 886 43.19 -3.23 9.72
CA ASN A 886 43.40 -2.32 10.86
C ASN A 886 42.12 -1.65 11.40
N VAL A 887 40.95 -2.17 11.02
CA VAL A 887 39.62 -1.66 11.38
C VAL A 887 38.83 -2.79 12.03
N GLN A 888 38.20 -2.50 13.16
CA GLN A 888 37.11 -3.30 13.71
C GLN A 888 35.82 -2.87 13.01
N ALA A 889 35.27 -3.76 12.19
CA ALA A 889 34.08 -3.51 11.40
C ALA A 889 32.96 -4.46 11.82
N LYS A 890 31.75 -3.94 11.96
CA LYS A 890 30.52 -4.69 12.24
C LYS A 890 29.80 -4.92 10.92
N TYR A 891 29.48 -6.16 10.63
CA TYR A 891 28.77 -6.55 9.43
C TYR A 891 27.38 -7.05 9.79
N ASP A 892 26.42 -6.61 9.00
CA ASP A 892 25.03 -7.03 9.06
C ASP A 892 24.44 -6.96 7.64
N TRP A 893 23.25 -7.52 7.44
CA TRP A 893 22.53 -7.55 6.16
C TRP A 893 23.40 -8.13 5.03
N VAL A 894 24.04 -9.26 5.30
CA VAL A 894 24.92 -9.89 4.31
C VAL A 894 24.09 -10.72 3.35
N ARG A 895 24.17 -10.47 2.05
CA ARG A 895 23.38 -11.22 1.05
C ARG A 895 24.22 -11.69 -0.12
N LEU A 896 23.78 -12.79 -0.73
CA LEU A 896 24.38 -13.39 -1.93
C LEU A 896 23.32 -13.57 -3.00
N TYR A 897 23.57 -12.97 -4.15
CA TYR A 897 22.71 -13.08 -5.33
C TYR A 897 23.40 -13.88 -6.42
N ARG A 898 22.62 -14.64 -7.19
CA ARG A 898 23.09 -15.36 -8.37
C ARG A 898 22.27 -15.00 -9.59
N ASN A 899 22.96 -14.89 -10.72
CA ASN A 899 22.31 -14.97 -12.02
C ASN A 899 22.18 -16.44 -12.39
N ASN A 900 20.97 -16.95 -12.52
CA ASN A 900 20.69 -18.33 -12.95
C ASN A 900 20.21 -18.39 -14.41
N THR A 901 20.51 -17.34 -15.20
CA THR A 901 20.20 -17.24 -16.63
C THR A 901 21.33 -17.80 -17.47
N ASP A 902 21.01 -18.70 -18.40
CA ASP A 902 21.96 -19.26 -19.36
C ASP A 902 21.97 -18.46 -20.68
N SER A 903 20.81 -17.93 -21.10
CA SER A 903 20.67 -17.11 -22.32
C SER A 903 19.40 -16.24 -22.32
N TYR A 904 19.19 -15.45 -23.38
CA TYR A 904 18.01 -14.61 -23.55
C TYR A 904 17.31 -14.85 -24.90
N THR A 905 16.00 -14.59 -24.92
CA THR A 905 15.16 -14.52 -26.13
C THR A 905 14.58 -13.11 -26.29
N VAL A 906 14.80 -12.48 -27.46
CA VAL A 906 14.21 -11.17 -27.82
C VAL A 906 12.97 -11.38 -28.67
N TYR A 907 11.88 -10.73 -28.28
CA TYR A 907 10.60 -10.73 -28.97
C TYR A 907 10.29 -9.34 -29.56
N ARG A 908 9.64 -9.30 -30.72
CA ARG A 908 9.26 -8.05 -31.43
C ARG A 908 7.80 -8.04 -31.85
N SER A 909 7.16 -6.87 -31.82
CA SER A 909 5.85 -6.60 -32.43
C SER A 909 5.82 -5.23 -33.12
N THR A 910 4.89 -5.01 -34.04
CA THR A 910 4.52 -3.67 -34.56
C THR A 910 3.30 -3.08 -33.84
N GLN A 911 2.69 -3.87 -32.95
CA GLN A 911 1.59 -3.47 -32.10
C GLN A 911 2.09 -3.39 -30.64
N PRO A 912 1.58 -2.47 -29.82
CA PRO A 912 2.11 -2.26 -28.48
C PRO A 912 1.94 -3.45 -27.52
N HIS A 913 0.97 -4.34 -27.76
CA HIS A 913 0.54 -5.32 -26.74
C HIS A 913 0.31 -6.75 -27.25
N THR A 914 0.16 -6.96 -28.56
CA THR A 914 -0.17 -8.27 -29.12
C THR A 914 0.82 -8.65 -30.21
N ASN A 915 0.75 -9.90 -30.67
CA ASN A 915 1.50 -10.38 -31.83
C ASN A 915 3.02 -10.27 -31.70
N PHE A 916 3.55 -10.35 -30.48
CA PHE A 916 4.98 -10.48 -30.26
C PHE A 916 5.48 -11.83 -30.74
N THR A 917 6.49 -11.83 -31.61
CA THR A 917 7.15 -13.03 -32.11
C THR A 917 8.61 -13.03 -31.67
N ALA A 918 9.15 -14.19 -31.30
CA ALA A 918 10.58 -14.33 -31.03
C ALA A 918 11.37 -14.06 -32.31
N ILE A 919 12.31 -13.10 -32.25
CA ILE A 919 13.18 -12.76 -33.38
C ILE A 919 14.60 -13.29 -33.20
N GLN A 920 15.02 -13.58 -31.97
CA GLN A 920 16.30 -14.20 -31.66
C GLN A 920 16.24 -14.92 -30.31
N SER A 921 16.81 -16.12 -30.21
CA SER A 921 17.00 -16.89 -28.97
C SER A 921 18.46 -17.28 -28.78
N GLY A 922 18.83 -17.73 -27.57
CA GLY A 922 20.17 -18.22 -27.26
C GLY A 922 21.22 -17.13 -27.11
N ILE A 923 20.80 -15.90 -26.82
CA ILE A 923 21.71 -14.76 -26.65
C ILE A 923 22.40 -14.89 -25.29
N THR A 924 23.72 -15.07 -25.25
CA THR A 924 24.46 -15.22 -23.99
C THR A 924 24.95 -13.89 -23.41
N GLY A 925 24.92 -12.82 -24.21
CA GLY A 925 25.23 -11.46 -23.77
C GLY A 925 23.98 -10.69 -23.32
N THR A 926 24.18 -9.44 -22.93
CA THR A 926 23.13 -8.51 -22.49
C THR A 926 22.76 -7.48 -23.55
N SER A 927 23.03 -7.78 -24.82
CA SER A 927 22.78 -6.90 -25.95
C SER A 927 22.41 -7.68 -27.21
N TYR A 928 21.55 -7.09 -28.05
CA TYR A 928 21.17 -7.63 -29.36
C TYR A 928 20.82 -6.50 -30.34
N THR A 929 21.29 -6.62 -31.59
CA THR A 929 20.96 -5.69 -32.68
C THR A 929 19.98 -6.33 -33.65
N ASP A 930 18.75 -5.82 -33.67
CA ASP A 930 17.74 -6.14 -34.68
C ASP A 930 18.00 -5.32 -35.95
N SER A 931 18.16 -5.99 -37.09
CA SER A 931 18.59 -5.39 -38.36
C SER A 931 17.56 -5.63 -39.47
N GLY A 932 17.59 -4.81 -40.52
CA GLY A 932 16.67 -4.92 -41.65
C GLY A 932 15.28 -4.34 -41.39
N LEU A 933 15.20 -3.37 -40.47
CA LEU A 933 13.97 -2.69 -40.11
C LEU A 933 13.52 -1.70 -41.18
N THR A 934 12.20 -1.52 -41.30
CA THR A 934 11.61 -0.50 -42.16
C THR A 934 11.58 0.84 -41.44
N ALA A 935 12.19 1.87 -42.02
CA ALA A 935 12.24 3.23 -41.48
C ALA A 935 10.82 3.81 -41.27
N GLY A 936 10.59 4.45 -40.13
CA GLY A 936 9.30 5.08 -39.78
C GLY A 936 8.22 4.09 -39.34
N THR A 937 8.58 2.82 -39.12
CA THR A 937 7.70 1.83 -38.50
C THR A 937 8.02 1.71 -37.02
N VAL A 938 6.99 1.77 -36.18
CA VAL A 938 7.14 1.58 -34.74
C VAL A 938 7.27 0.09 -34.41
N TYR A 939 8.37 -0.27 -33.77
CA TYR A 939 8.63 -1.60 -33.23
C TYR A 939 8.57 -1.58 -31.70
N TYR A 940 8.09 -2.68 -31.15
CA TYR A 940 8.04 -2.96 -29.73
C TYR A 940 8.90 -4.18 -29.42
N TYR A 941 9.71 -4.12 -28.36
CA TYR A 941 10.61 -5.20 -27.97
C TYR A 941 10.43 -5.60 -26.52
N ARG A 942 10.60 -6.88 -26.23
CA ARG A 942 10.60 -7.43 -24.88
C ARG A 942 11.51 -8.67 -24.80
N ILE A 943 12.16 -8.90 -23.68
CA ILE A 943 13.18 -9.95 -23.54
C ILE A 943 12.79 -10.94 -22.45
N ARG A 944 13.05 -12.24 -22.66
CA ARG A 944 13.00 -13.28 -21.61
C ARG A 944 14.38 -13.82 -21.31
N ALA A 945 14.62 -14.13 -20.05
CA ALA A 945 15.76 -14.94 -19.64
C ALA A 945 15.43 -16.43 -19.85
N VAL A 946 16.43 -17.27 -20.07
CA VAL A 946 16.27 -18.70 -20.35
C VAL A 946 17.33 -19.48 -19.60
N ASN A 947 16.92 -20.57 -18.95
CA ASN A 947 17.84 -21.57 -18.42
C ASN A 947 17.35 -22.99 -18.72
N THR A 948 18.08 -24.00 -18.24
CA THR A 948 17.71 -25.42 -18.40
C THR A 948 16.29 -25.80 -17.98
N ASN A 949 15.64 -25.03 -17.09
CA ASN A 949 14.27 -25.25 -16.65
C ASN A 949 13.21 -24.53 -17.50
N GLY A 950 13.59 -23.60 -18.38
CA GLY A 950 12.69 -22.85 -19.26
C GLY A 950 12.97 -21.35 -19.33
N GLU A 951 12.03 -20.61 -19.93
CA GLU A 951 12.09 -19.14 -19.98
C GLU A 951 11.51 -18.50 -18.69
N SER A 952 11.97 -17.29 -18.38
CA SER A 952 11.38 -16.42 -17.37
C SER A 952 9.90 -16.19 -17.63
N TYR A 953 9.13 -16.03 -16.57
CA TYR A 953 7.68 -15.97 -16.69
C TYR A 953 7.24 -14.63 -17.29
N HIS A 954 7.78 -13.53 -16.78
CA HIS A 954 7.65 -12.21 -17.36
C HIS A 954 8.68 -11.94 -18.44
N TYR A 955 8.40 -10.88 -19.18
CA TYR A 955 9.35 -10.22 -20.05
C TYR A 955 9.95 -9.02 -19.34
N SER A 956 11.10 -8.53 -19.79
CA SER A 956 11.56 -7.17 -19.46
C SER A 956 10.49 -6.10 -19.71
N ASN A 957 10.77 -4.88 -19.26
CA ASN A 957 10.03 -3.70 -19.72
C ASN A 957 9.94 -3.67 -21.26
N THR A 958 8.77 -3.27 -21.77
CA THR A 958 8.54 -3.22 -23.21
C THR A 958 9.13 -1.95 -23.80
N LEU A 959 10.10 -2.10 -24.68
CA LEU A 959 10.69 -0.99 -25.43
C LEU A 959 9.81 -0.66 -26.60
N ARG A 960 9.74 0.61 -26.97
CA ARG A 960 9.07 1.08 -28.19
C ARG A 960 10.03 2.01 -28.91
N LYS A 961 10.25 1.78 -30.20
CA LYS A 961 11.10 2.64 -31.02
C LYS A 961 10.54 2.78 -32.42
N ASN A 962 10.58 3.99 -32.96
CA ASN A 962 10.17 4.34 -34.33
C ASN A 962 11.40 4.50 -35.20
#